data_AF-A0A8H3D7T8-F1
#
_entry.id   AF-A0A8H3D7T8-F1
#
_cell.length_a   1.000
_cell.length_b   1.000
_cell.length_c   1.000
_cell.angle_alpha   90.00
_cell.angle_beta   90.00
_cell.angle_gamma   90.00
#
_symmetry.space_group_name_H-M   'P 1'
#
loop_
_entity.id
_entity.type
_entity.pdbx_description
1 polymer ?
#
loop_
_entity_poly.entity_id
_entity_poly.type
_entity_poly.pdbx_seq_one_letter_code
_entity_poly.pdbx_strand_id
1 'polypeptide(L)'
;MNRSTYSRFVTVGRSISDDGDQPNYVPSDDLQPEINSALGANYDSVSLFLTNERWKTRWQKMCLSGPQTPPNRQDSLQGQRSPARIKLENTASGLFKAPSDQKDAEIEMEAELWRAGGGFQREEVNIMRNDQAEHVIGFASEWLELDSQIEGVRYDSEMALRQELQYASYLGISNVVLPPPRRGQEVTTYARAINDCISSSTVSPYMSLSIRIPVCDIPPEDGATAKGVSDYEDELSATWQMWNTIRMICGPTQRVSVALDLTPALPALPGVLARWSAEHVQHLILPATTFIPNAKGYPVLPKLMQGFLRDLFKNRPNVILSKTQANIHKLGGELAYAQYVRHLEKTSPFNVARDAPGGLTVESFGRGYEDFLQAPLQPLMDNLASMTYEVFEKDPVKYRQYEQAVYRALLDQPPNSTTIICVAGAGRGPIVSNCIRAVERSGRDARIYAIEKNSSAFVTLQGRKAREWPDFVHIKFGDMRAVQLPEPVDILVSELLGSFGDNELSPECLDGAMRLLKPEGISIPASYTAYLAPISASRLYNDPSGILRDTKGVETPYVVMLHAINTLSGDSEDKHPRCGPKIQDCWTFEHPRKIVLDPQGLPITNTHNNAACHLTFHIPYAGLMHGLAGYFEAVLYQDVGITTHPERMEKVSPNMLSWFPIFFPFKEPLYLPSNSELDVYVWRLSDAQKVWNKTAAVLLLLFVRDGHLRVLLTTRSKHLRSHPGDVALPGGKTDPMDASPVATALREAHEEIGLPAPSPAVHILGLLSPFVSYYRLAVTPVIAFLSDLTLLDHLKPNPEEVDEIFDHPLEAILSPELAASLAPRPEQPLSRRGTEQWPYDSEYHEMNDSPWLHGSWYRMHRFRTVTTPISGLTSDILILAAQIAYVRNTDYERYAKDHVTPDIGLGWAMEQHVENARTASQPQPLPSAESHIEGLAD
;
A
#
# COMPACT_ATOMS: atom_id res chain seq x y z
N MET A 1 27.04 -9.96 -25.05
CA MET A 1 27.19 -10.98 -24.00
C MET A 1 26.67 -10.41 -22.70
N ASN A 2 25.66 -11.03 -22.09
CA ASN A 2 24.91 -10.56 -20.92
C ASN A 2 25.81 -10.28 -19.70
N ARG A 3 26.14 -9.00 -19.42
CA ARG A 3 26.83 -8.54 -18.20
C ARG A 3 25.87 -7.94 -17.15
N SER A 4 24.57 -8.26 -17.19
CA SER A 4 23.53 -7.56 -16.40
C SER A 4 23.00 -8.34 -15.17
N THR A 5 23.74 -9.31 -14.63
CA THR A 5 23.24 -10.17 -13.54
C THR A 5 23.71 -9.74 -12.13
N TYR A 6 24.74 -8.90 -12.03
CA TYR A 6 25.31 -8.45 -10.75
C TYR A 6 25.61 -6.95 -10.77
N SER A 7 25.94 -6.40 -9.61
CA SER A 7 26.40 -5.02 -9.39
C SER A 7 27.60 -4.72 -10.28
N ARG A 8 27.65 -3.50 -10.83
CA ARG A 8 28.80 -3.04 -11.61
C ARG A 8 29.85 -2.47 -10.67
N PHE A 9 31.10 -2.80 -10.92
CA PHE A 9 32.23 -2.28 -10.15
C PHE A 9 32.88 -1.14 -10.89
N VAL A 10 33.00 -0.01 -10.20
CA VAL A 10 33.49 1.24 -10.75
C VAL A 10 34.74 1.59 -9.98
N THR A 11 35.85 1.77 -10.70
CA THR A 11 37.04 2.37 -10.10
C THR A 11 36.98 3.88 -10.28
N VAL A 12 37.51 4.62 -9.31
CA VAL A 12 37.77 6.04 -9.52
C VAL A 12 38.95 6.16 -10.47
N GLY A 13 38.72 6.75 -11.64
CA GLY A 13 39.81 7.07 -12.55
C GLY A 13 40.78 8.05 -11.89
N ARG A 14 42.01 8.11 -12.37
CA ARG A 14 43.06 9.08 -12.04
C ARG A 14 42.64 10.49 -12.51
N SER A 15 41.57 11.01 -11.91
CA SER A 15 41.13 12.39 -12.05
C SER A 15 41.65 13.18 -10.83
N ILE A 16 42.88 13.68 -10.96
CA ILE A 16 43.48 15.01 -10.60
C ILE A 16 43.14 15.66 -9.23
N SER A 17 42.24 15.14 -8.40
CA SER A 17 41.67 15.87 -7.26
C SER A 17 42.10 15.37 -5.88
N ASP A 18 42.60 14.14 -5.75
CA ASP A 18 43.04 13.60 -4.44
C ASP A 18 44.49 14.02 -4.08
N ASP A 19 45.32 14.40 -5.05
CA ASP A 19 46.68 14.94 -4.83
C ASP A 19 46.70 16.45 -5.10
N GLY A 20 46.33 17.24 -4.09
CA GLY A 20 46.24 18.70 -4.15
C GLY A 20 47.55 19.47 -4.37
N ASP A 21 48.53 18.95 -5.11
CA ASP A 21 49.89 19.53 -5.20
C ASP A 21 50.54 19.50 -6.59
N GLN A 22 49.81 19.24 -7.70
CA GLN A 22 50.39 19.26 -9.05
C GLN A 22 49.91 20.46 -9.89
N PRO A 23 50.56 21.64 -9.82
CA PRO A 23 50.17 22.85 -10.54
C PRO A 23 50.37 22.78 -12.08
N ASN A 24 50.89 21.68 -12.63
CA ASN A 24 51.26 21.54 -14.05
C ASN A 24 50.55 20.39 -14.79
N TYR A 25 49.42 19.89 -14.27
CA TYR A 25 48.68 18.85 -14.98
C TYR A 25 48.01 19.40 -16.25
N VAL A 26 48.28 18.74 -17.37
CA VAL A 26 47.59 18.92 -18.67
C VAL A 26 46.71 17.69 -18.84
N PRO A 27 45.38 17.83 -19.01
CA PRO A 27 44.51 16.69 -19.34
C PRO A 27 45.11 15.90 -20.49
N SER A 28 45.34 14.60 -20.29
CA SER A 28 45.75 13.71 -21.38
C SER A 28 44.69 13.80 -22.48
N ASP A 29 45.10 14.09 -23.72
CA ASP A 29 44.19 14.07 -24.88
C ASP A 29 43.57 12.67 -25.09
N ASP A 30 44.10 11.64 -24.43
CA ASP A 30 43.58 10.28 -24.49
C ASP A 30 43.42 9.64 -23.09
N LEU A 31 42.18 9.53 -22.62
CA LEU A 31 41.79 8.78 -21.41
C LEU A 31 41.64 7.28 -21.67
N GLN A 32 41.66 6.86 -22.94
CA GLN A 32 41.39 5.49 -23.34
C GLN A 32 42.34 4.44 -22.72
N PRO A 33 43.65 4.70 -22.58
CA PRO A 33 44.56 3.75 -21.92
C PRO A 33 44.18 3.46 -20.47
N GLU A 34 43.69 4.47 -19.76
CA GLU A 34 43.29 4.35 -18.36
C GLU A 34 41.97 3.60 -18.22
N ILE A 35 40.99 3.95 -19.06
CA ILE A 35 39.72 3.22 -19.17
C ILE A 35 39.98 1.75 -19.50
N ASN A 36 40.82 1.48 -20.50
CA ASN A 36 41.19 0.11 -20.90
C ASN A 36 41.93 -0.64 -19.78
N SER A 37 42.78 0.06 -19.01
CA SER A 37 43.45 -0.52 -17.84
C SER A 37 42.45 -0.90 -16.76
N ALA A 38 41.47 -0.04 -16.46
CA ALA A 38 40.41 -0.34 -15.50
C ALA A 38 39.54 -1.52 -15.96
N LEU A 39 39.14 -1.55 -17.23
CA LEU A 39 38.40 -2.66 -17.83
C LEU A 39 39.20 -3.96 -17.81
N GLY A 40 40.51 -3.89 -18.11
CA GLY A 40 41.43 -5.03 -18.03
C GLY A 40 41.67 -5.53 -16.60
N ALA A 41 41.60 -4.63 -15.62
CA ALA A 41 41.58 -4.92 -14.17
C ALA A 41 40.22 -5.47 -13.69
N ASN A 42 39.31 -5.78 -14.61
CA ASN A 42 37.98 -6.31 -14.36
C ASN A 42 37.10 -5.31 -13.59
N TYR A 43 37.23 -4.00 -13.80
CA TYR A 43 36.17 -3.05 -13.49
C TYR A 43 35.19 -2.95 -14.68
N ASP A 44 33.95 -2.54 -14.42
CA ASP A 44 32.90 -2.40 -15.42
C ASP A 44 32.83 -0.97 -15.97
N SER A 45 33.25 0.03 -15.20
CA SER A 45 33.25 1.45 -15.56
C SER A 45 34.29 2.22 -14.76
N VAL A 46 34.52 3.48 -15.15
CA VAL A 46 35.39 4.43 -14.44
C VAL A 46 34.56 5.63 -14.01
N SER A 47 34.77 6.15 -12.80
CA SER A 47 34.19 7.43 -12.41
C SER A 47 35.21 8.57 -12.56
N LEU A 48 34.79 9.68 -13.16
CA LEU A 48 35.63 10.86 -13.41
C LEU A 48 34.83 12.14 -13.15
N PHE A 49 35.47 13.16 -12.60
CA PHE A 49 34.88 14.50 -12.58
C PHE A 49 34.70 15.02 -14.01
N LEU A 50 33.59 15.70 -14.28
CA LEU A 50 33.31 16.28 -15.60
C LEU A 50 34.30 17.42 -15.92
N THR A 51 34.67 18.19 -14.90
CA THR A 51 35.52 19.39 -14.96
C THR A 51 36.71 19.27 -14.02
N ASN A 52 37.65 20.22 -14.08
CA ASN A 52 38.86 20.24 -13.26
C ASN A 52 39.09 21.56 -12.50
N GLU A 53 40.20 21.66 -11.77
CA GLU A 53 40.52 22.85 -10.96
C GLU A 53 40.67 24.15 -11.77
N ARG A 54 40.93 24.08 -13.09
CA ARG A 54 40.96 25.30 -13.94
C ARG A 54 39.56 25.90 -14.08
N TRP A 55 38.55 25.04 -14.27
CA TRP A 55 37.15 25.47 -14.29
C TRP A 55 36.77 26.15 -12.98
N LYS A 56 37.06 25.51 -11.85
CA LYS A 56 36.83 26.06 -10.51
C LYS A 56 37.52 27.42 -10.32
N THR A 57 38.79 27.53 -10.70
CA THR A 57 39.56 28.78 -10.57
C THR A 57 38.93 29.90 -11.38
N ARG A 58 38.53 29.63 -12.63
CA ARG A 58 37.85 30.62 -13.47
C ARG A 58 36.48 30.99 -12.91
N TRP A 59 35.69 30.01 -12.47
CA TRP A 59 34.40 30.26 -11.83
C TRP A 59 34.55 31.11 -10.56
N GLN A 60 35.51 30.82 -9.68
CA GLN A 60 35.77 31.61 -8.48
C GLN A 60 36.20 33.05 -8.82
N LYS A 61 37.03 33.22 -9.85
CA LYS A 61 37.40 34.54 -10.37
C LYS A 61 36.17 35.32 -10.85
N MET A 62 35.29 34.70 -11.64
CA MET A 62 34.09 35.34 -12.20
C MET A 62 33.00 35.61 -11.15
N CYS A 63 32.81 34.70 -10.19
CA CYS A 63 31.60 34.67 -9.37
C CYS A 63 31.83 35.05 -7.90
N LEU A 64 33.06 34.98 -7.40
CA LEU A 64 33.40 35.29 -6.00
C LEU A 64 34.26 36.56 -5.85
N SER A 65 34.93 37.02 -6.90
CA SER A 65 35.81 38.19 -6.83
C SER A 65 35.03 39.48 -7.13
N GLY A 66 34.64 40.23 -6.09
CA GLY A 66 34.00 41.54 -6.23
C GLY A 66 34.97 42.73 -6.03
N PRO A 67 34.61 43.96 -6.46
CA PRO A 67 35.46 45.14 -6.32
C PRO A 67 35.73 45.46 -4.84
N GLN A 68 37.02 45.52 -4.48
CA GLN A 68 37.49 45.86 -3.14
C GLN A 68 37.12 47.31 -2.81
N THR A 69 36.08 47.54 -2.00
CA THR A 69 35.87 48.87 -1.40
C THR A 69 36.87 49.04 -0.25
N PRO A 70 37.67 50.13 -0.20
CA PRO A 70 38.63 50.33 0.87
C PRO A 70 37.93 50.40 2.23
N PRO A 71 38.53 49.87 3.31
CA PRO A 71 37.85 49.75 4.59
C PRO A 71 37.56 51.13 5.17
N ASN A 72 36.28 51.44 5.37
CA ASN A 72 35.88 52.56 6.21
C ASN A 72 36.18 52.19 7.67
N ARG A 73 36.88 53.08 8.37
CA ARG A 73 37.59 52.83 9.64
C ARG A 73 36.71 52.63 10.89
N GLN A 74 35.46 52.19 10.76
CA GLN A 74 34.55 52.05 11.92
C GLN A 74 33.82 50.70 12.06
N ASP A 75 33.87 49.79 11.08
CA ASP A 75 33.24 48.46 11.22
C ASP A 75 34.31 47.36 11.36
N SER A 76 34.89 47.28 12.55
CA SER A 76 35.71 46.15 12.97
C SER A 76 34.97 45.41 14.09
N LEU A 77 33.95 44.63 13.73
CA LEU A 77 33.36 43.52 14.52
C LEU A 77 32.13 42.92 13.79
N GLN A 78 32.32 42.32 12.61
CA GLN A 78 31.44 41.26 12.03
C GLN A 78 32.03 40.78 10.69
N GLY A 79 32.56 39.56 10.70
CA GLY A 79 33.24 38.95 9.55
C GLY A 79 32.31 38.20 8.61
N GLN A 80 31.40 38.91 7.93
CA GLN A 80 30.68 38.40 6.77
C GLN A 80 30.44 39.56 5.79
N ARG A 81 31.16 39.57 4.66
CA ARG A 81 30.91 40.50 3.55
C ARG A 81 30.36 39.71 2.37
N SER A 82 29.14 40.03 1.95
CA SER A 82 28.51 39.50 0.74
C SER A 82 29.32 39.87 -0.51
N PRO A 83 29.41 39.00 -1.54
CA PRO A 83 29.69 39.48 -2.88
C PRO A 83 28.49 40.34 -3.28
N ALA A 84 28.74 41.63 -3.49
CA ALA A 84 27.71 42.58 -3.85
C ALA A 84 27.15 42.22 -5.24
N ARG A 85 26.02 41.50 -5.30
CA ARG A 85 25.03 41.84 -6.32
C ARG A 85 24.73 43.31 -6.10
N ILE A 86 24.94 44.13 -7.12
CA ILE A 86 24.42 45.49 -7.13
C ILE A 86 22.94 45.36 -6.79
N LYS A 87 22.56 45.76 -5.57
CA LYS A 87 21.16 46.07 -5.27
C LYS A 87 20.76 47.06 -6.36
N LEU A 88 19.79 46.68 -7.19
CA LEU A 88 18.99 47.59 -7.99
C LEU A 88 18.19 48.49 -7.03
N GLU A 89 18.88 49.28 -6.21
CA GLU A 89 18.29 50.37 -5.48
C GLU A 89 18.28 51.57 -6.43
N ASN A 90 17.06 51.96 -6.77
CA ASN A 90 16.71 53.04 -7.66
C ASN A 90 17.17 54.38 -7.03
N THR A 91 18.45 54.73 -7.19
CA THR A 91 18.92 56.06 -6.78
C THR A 91 18.52 57.08 -7.84
N ALA A 92 17.99 58.22 -7.36
CA ALA A 92 17.34 59.29 -8.13
C ALA A 92 18.22 60.03 -9.18
N SER A 93 19.36 59.48 -9.60
CA SER A 93 20.28 60.12 -10.56
C SER A 93 20.77 59.27 -11.71
N GLY A 94 20.32 58.02 -11.89
CA GLY A 94 20.42 57.28 -13.17
C GLY A 94 21.79 57.17 -13.84
N LEU A 95 22.91 57.29 -13.11
CA LEU A 95 24.27 57.19 -13.66
C LEU A 95 25.10 56.17 -12.87
N PHE A 96 25.51 55.11 -13.56
CA PHE A 96 26.36 54.03 -13.07
C PHE A 96 27.72 54.54 -12.60
N LYS A 97 28.24 53.99 -11.50
CA LYS A 97 29.64 54.19 -11.11
C LYS A 97 30.46 53.06 -11.74
N ALA A 98 31.32 53.40 -12.71
CA ALA A 98 32.20 52.45 -13.37
C ALA A 98 33.18 51.79 -12.36
N PRO A 99 33.62 50.54 -12.60
CA PRO A 99 34.64 49.88 -11.79
C PRO A 99 35.88 50.77 -11.67
N SER A 100 36.44 50.88 -10.46
CA SER A 100 37.59 51.74 -10.18
C SER A 100 38.90 51.21 -10.78
N ASP A 101 38.91 49.98 -11.31
CA ASP A 101 40.08 49.31 -11.87
C ASP A 101 39.72 48.55 -13.17
N GLN A 102 40.56 48.64 -14.21
CA GLN A 102 40.27 48.09 -15.54
C GLN A 102 40.17 46.56 -15.54
N LYS A 103 40.93 45.90 -14.65
CA LYS A 103 40.87 44.44 -14.47
C LYS A 103 39.53 43.97 -13.90
N ASP A 104 38.96 44.70 -12.94
CA ASP A 104 37.67 44.32 -12.34
C ASP A 104 36.52 44.42 -13.36
N ALA A 105 36.59 45.41 -14.26
CA ALA A 105 35.64 45.56 -15.36
C ALA A 105 35.71 44.40 -16.37
N GLU A 106 36.92 43.89 -16.66
CA GLU A 106 37.13 42.75 -17.55
C GLU A 106 36.60 41.44 -16.94
N ILE A 107 36.79 41.23 -15.64
CA ILE A 107 36.28 40.05 -14.92
C ILE A 107 34.75 40.04 -14.89
N GLU A 108 34.13 41.19 -14.61
CA GLU A 108 32.67 41.32 -14.59
C GLU A 108 32.07 41.09 -15.98
N MET A 109 32.69 41.64 -17.03
CA MET A 109 32.27 41.39 -18.41
C MET A 109 32.39 39.90 -18.77
N GLU A 110 33.48 39.24 -18.34
CA GLU A 110 33.68 37.79 -18.53
C GLU A 110 32.56 36.99 -17.84
N ALA A 111 32.20 37.35 -16.60
CA ALA A 111 31.14 36.71 -15.83
C ALA A 111 29.76 36.88 -16.51
N GLU A 112 29.41 38.09 -16.95
CA GLU A 112 28.14 38.36 -17.64
C GLU A 112 28.05 37.65 -18.99
N LEU A 113 29.15 37.58 -19.76
CA LEU A 113 29.20 36.82 -21.01
C LEU A 113 29.03 35.31 -20.76
N TRP A 114 29.60 34.79 -19.68
CA TRP A 114 29.38 33.40 -19.28
C TRP A 114 27.91 33.16 -18.90
N ARG A 115 27.32 34.03 -18.07
CA ARG A 115 25.90 33.95 -17.70
C ARG A 115 24.95 34.06 -18.90
N ALA A 116 25.32 34.84 -19.92
CA ALA A 116 24.54 34.98 -21.15
C ALA A 116 24.58 33.74 -22.08
N GLY A 117 25.34 32.69 -21.74
CA GLY A 117 25.42 31.44 -22.50
C GLY A 117 26.84 31.04 -22.93
N GLY A 118 27.87 31.45 -22.20
CA GLY A 118 29.25 31.05 -22.46
C GLY A 118 29.51 29.55 -22.19
N GLY A 119 30.50 28.99 -22.88
CA GLY A 119 30.88 27.56 -22.80
C GLY A 119 32.14 27.29 -21.98
N PHE A 120 32.45 26.00 -21.81
CA PHE A 120 33.74 25.56 -21.28
C PHE A 120 34.88 25.87 -22.26
N GLN A 121 36.07 26.12 -21.71
CA GLN A 121 37.32 26.06 -22.46
C GLN A 121 37.81 24.61 -22.53
N ARG A 122 38.59 24.28 -23.56
CA ARG A 122 39.16 22.93 -23.74
C ARG A 122 39.90 22.44 -22.48
N GLU A 123 40.60 23.34 -21.81
CA GLU A 123 41.42 23.04 -20.63
C GLU A 123 40.61 22.71 -19.37
N GLU A 124 39.32 23.04 -19.35
CA GLU A 124 38.47 23.06 -18.15
C GLU A 124 37.72 21.73 -17.92
N VAL A 125 37.67 20.88 -18.95
CA VAL A 125 36.94 19.61 -18.97
C VAL A 125 37.89 18.42 -18.97
N ASN A 126 37.50 17.33 -18.31
CA ASN A 126 38.31 16.12 -18.27
C ASN A 126 38.01 15.17 -19.43
N ILE A 127 36.77 15.17 -19.95
CA ILE A 127 36.31 14.24 -20.99
C ILE A 127 36.02 15.06 -22.24
N MET A 128 36.67 14.75 -23.37
CA MET A 128 36.54 15.57 -24.59
C MET A 128 35.86 14.85 -25.75
N ARG A 129 35.81 13.52 -25.72
CA ARG A 129 35.30 12.70 -26.83
C ARG A 129 34.22 11.73 -26.38
N ASN A 130 33.28 11.43 -27.27
CA ASN A 130 32.17 10.51 -27.02
C ASN A 130 32.63 9.05 -26.82
N ASP A 131 33.68 8.61 -27.52
CA ASP A 131 34.26 7.26 -27.35
C ASP A 131 34.88 7.04 -25.95
N GLN A 132 35.28 8.11 -25.28
CA GLN A 132 35.77 8.07 -23.89
C GLN A 132 34.62 8.04 -22.87
N ALA A 133 33.39 8.43 -23.26
CA ALA A 133 32.26 8.60 -22.36
C ALA A 133 31.44 7.31 -22.13
N GLU A 134 31.54 6.31 -23.01
CA GLU A 134 30.73 5.08 -22.99
C GLU A 134 30.81 4.30 -21.67
N HIS A 135 31.97 4.34 -20.99
CA HIS A 135 32.23 3.60 -19.76
C HIS A 135 32.45 4.52 -18.55
N VAL A 136 31.95 5.76 -18.61
CA VAL A 136 32.18 6.76 -17.57
C VAL A 136 30.92 7.07 -16.77
N ILE A 137 31.08 7.11 -15.45
CA ILE A 137 30.14 7.75 -14.53
C ILE A 137 30.69 9.13 -14.21
N GLY A 138 29.98 10.18 -14.62
CA GLY A 138 30.41 11.55 -14.38
C GLY A 138 30.22 11.95 -12.92
N PHE A 139 31.15 12.72 -12.37
CA PHE A 139 30.96 13.43 -11.11
C PHE A 139 30.88 14.93 -11.42
N ALA A 140 29.83 15.59 -10.92
CA ALA A 140 29.77 17.04 -10.96
C ALA A 140 30.80 17.65 -10.00
N SER A 141 31.15 18.91 -10.22
CA SER A 141 32.08 19.65 -9.36
C SER A 141 31.71 19.62 -7.88
N GLU A 142 32.63 19.17 -7.03
CA GLU A 142 32.45 19.13 -5.56
C GLU A 142 32.19 20.49 -4.90
N TRP A 143 32.66 21.56 -5.54
CA TRP A 143 32.62 22.91 -4.99
C TRP A 143 31.28 23.63 -5.21
N LEU A 144 30.34 23.04 -5.96
CA LEU A 144 29.03 23.63 -6.21
C LEU A 144 28.22 23.77 -4.91
N GLU A 145 27.62 24.95 -4.69
CA GLU A 145 26.80 25.26 -3.51
C GLU A 145 25.38 25.67 -3.90
N LEU A 146 24.57 24.69 -4.31
CA LEU A 146 23.16 24.92 -4.71
C LEU A 146 22.25 25.36 -3.53
N ASP A 147 22.72 25.16 -2.31
CA ASP A 147 22.12 25.51 -1.03
C ASP A 147 22.87 26.67 -0.34
N SER A 148 23.57 27.52 -1.11
CA SER A 148 24.18 28.72 -0.56
C SER A 148 23.14 29.71 -0.04
N GLN A 149 23.40 30.24 1.16
CA GLN A 149 22.66 31.38 1.72
C GLN A 149 22.88 32.65 0.90
N ILE A 150 23.99 32.72 0.17
CA ILE A 150 24.32 33.84 -0.71
C ILE A 150 23.67 33.58 -2.07
N GLU A 151 22.65 34.38 -2.40
CA GLU A 151 21.86 34.22 -3.62
C GLU A 151 22.71 34.21 -4.90
N GLY A 152 23.73 35.06 -4.99
CA GLY A 152 24.65 35.10 -6.15
C GLY A 152 25.42 33.79 -6.34
N VAL A 153 26.04 33.29 -5.26
CA VAL A 153 26.79 32.01 -5.27
C VAL A 153 25.88 30.86 -5.66
N ARG A 154 24.66 30.85 -5.13
CA ARG A 154 23.66 29.83 -5.44
C ARG A 154 23.24 29.86 -6.90
N TYR A 155 22.91 31.04 -7.42
CA TYR A 155 22.54 31.24 -8.82
C TYR A 155 23.66 30.81 -9.76
N ASP A 156 24.89 31.25 -9.51
CA ASP A 156 26.05 30.91 -10.33
C ASP A 156 26.43 29.41 -10.21
N SER A 157 26.18 28.77 -9.05
CA SER A 157 26.36 27.32 -8.90
C SER A 157 25.30 26.54 -9.69
N GLU A 158 24.04 26.99 -9.70
CA GLU A 158 22.97 26.39 -10.49
C GLU A 158 23.28 26.48 -12.00
N MET A 159 23.81 27.62 -12.46
CA MET A 159 24.24 27.79 -13.85
C MET A 159 25.42 26.88 -14.21
N ALA A 160 26.44 26.82 -13.35
CA ALA A 160 27.59 25.93 -13.54
C ALA A 160 27.16 24.45 -13.60
N LEU A 161 26.26 24.02 -12.71
CA LEU A 161 25.72 22.65 -12.75
C LEU A 161 25.00 22.37 -14.07
N ARG A 162 24.11 23.26 -14.51
CA ARG A 162 23.40 23.10 -15.80
C ARG A 162 24.37 22.97 -16.96
N GLN A 163 25.44 23.75 -16.96
CA GLN A 163 26.49 23.70 -17.98
C GLN A 163 27.23 22.35 -17.96
N GLU A 164 27.61 21.84 -16.78
CA GLU A 164 28.24 20.53 -16.62
C GLU A 164 27.33 19.39 -17.10
N LEU A 165 26.04 19.41 -16.74
CA LEU A 165 25.06 18.40 -17.16
C LEU A 165 24.74 18.47 -18.66
N GLN A 166 24.71 19.67 -19.25
CA GLN A 166 24.54 19.85 -20.69
C GLN A 166 25.76 19.27 -21.44
N TYR A 167 26.96 19.51 -20.95
CA TYR A 167 28.18 18.95 -21.54
C TYR A 167 28.25 17.43 -21.41
N ALA A 168 27.88 16.89 -20.25
CA ALA A 168 27.73 15.45 -20.04
C ALA A 168 26.68 14.84 -21.00
N SER A 169 25.57 15.53 -21.22
CA SER A 169 24.53 15.12 -22.17
C SER A 169 25.03 15.13 -23.61
N TYR A 170 25.82 16.13 -23.99
CA TYR A 170 26.48 16.20 -25.30
C TYR A 170 27.43 15.00 -25.55
N LEU A 171 28.16 14.58 -24.51
CA LEU A 171 29.05 13.42 -24.55
C LEU A 171 28.33 12.08 -24.42
N GLY A 172 27.00 12.05 -24.27
CA GLY A 172 26.25 10.81 -24.09
C GLY A 172 26.43 10.14 -22.72
N ILE A 173 26.95 10.85 -21.73
CA ILE A 173 27.06 10.34 -20.34
C ILE A 173 25.65 10.20 -19.77
N SER A 174 25.32 9.01 -19.31
CA SER A 174 23.97 8.67 -18.83
C SER A 174 23.81 8.73 -17.31
N ASN A 175 24.90 8.74 -16.56
CA ASN A 175 24.87 8.75 -15.08
C ASN A 175 25.82 9.81 -14.56
N VAL A 176 25.30 10.74 -13.77
CA VAL A 176 26.08 11.80 -13.12
C VAL A 176 25.82 11.78 -11.62
N VAL A 177 26.89 11.69 -10.82
CA VAL A 177 26.86 11.83 -9.36
C VAL A 177 27.01 13.30 -9.00
N LEU A 178 26.09 13.81 -8.19
CA LEU A 178 26.06 15.19 -7.71
C LEU A 178 26.67 15.30 -6.31
N PRO A 179 27.28 16.44 -5.96
CA PRO A 179 27.78 16.67 -4.60
C PRO A 179 26.66 16.59 -3.56
N PRO A 180 26.98 16.30 -2.29
CA PRO A 180 25.99 16.30 -1.22
C PRO A 180 25.50 17.73 -0.94
N PRO A 181 24.23 17.91 -0.51
CA PRO A 181 23.81 19.16 0.12
C PRO A 181 24.72 19.44 1.33
N ARG A 182 25.15 20.69 1.49
CA ARG A 182 26.07 21.11 2.57
C ARG A 182 25.34 21.62 3.80
N ARG A 183 24.08 22.06 3.64
CA ARG A 183 23.28 22.73 4.66
C ARG A 183 21.87 22.15 4.66
N GLY A 184 21.59 21.27 5.63
CA GLY A 184 20.27 20.61 5.75
C GLY A 184 19.07 21.56 5.83
N GLN A 185 19.23 22.75 6.40
CA GLN A 185 18.17 23.77 6.50
C GLN A 185 17.73 24.33 5.14
N GLU A 186 18.60 24.30 4.13
CA GLU A 186 18.37 24.86 2.79
C GLU A 186 18.19 23.76 1.72
N VAL A 187 17.95 22.52 2.15
CA VAL A 187 17.78 21.36 1.26
C VAL A 187 16.67 21.57 0.21
N THR A 188 15.64 22.34 0.54
CA THR A 188 14.54 22.65 -0.39
C THR A 188 15.05 23.42 -1.61
N THR A 189 15.99 24.34 -1.40
CA THR A 189 16.60 25.13 -2.47
C THR A 189 17.52 24.26 -3.34
N TYR A 190 18.28 23.36 -2.71
CA TYR A 190 19.05 22.32 -3.42
C TYR A 190 18.13 21.48 -4.31
N ALA A 191 17.04 20.96 -3.74
CA ALA A 191 16.08 20.12 -4.44
C ALA A 191 15.42 20.83 -5.62
N ARG A 192 15.07 22.11 -5.48
CA ARG A 192 14.53 22.94 -6.58
C ARG A 192 15.52 23.03 -7.74
N ALA A 193 16.80 23.27 -7.47
CA ALA A 193 17.82 23.34 -8.51
C ALA A 193 17.94 22.00 -9.27
N ILE A 194 17.88 20.87 -8.56
CA ILE A 194 17.86 19.54 -9.19
C ILE A 194 16.60 19.33 -10.02
N ASN A 195 15.44 19.68 -9.49
CA ASN A 195 14.16 19.57 -10.18
C ASN A 195 14.14 20.38 -11.49
N ASP A 196 14.71 21.59 -11.46
CA ASP A 196 14.84 22.44 -12.65
C ASP A 196 15.77 21.81 -13.69
N CYS A 197 16.88 21.18 -13.27
CA CYS A 197 17.78 20.47 -14.17
C CYS A 197 17.10 19.26 -14.85
N ILE A 198 16.35 18.43 -14.11
CA ILE A 198 15.68 17.26 -14.70
C ILE A 198 14.47 17.66 -15.55
N SER A 199 13.81 18.76 -15.25
CA SER A 199 12.65 19.26 -16.00
C SER A 199 13.06 20.04 -17.26
N SER A 200 14.31 20.49 -17.32
CA SER A 200 14.85 21.21 -18.46
C SER A 200 15.04 20.30 -19.69
N SER A 201 14.77 20.83 -20.88
CA SER A 201 15.10 20.19 -22.16
C SER A 201 16.59 20.15 -22.48
N THR A 202 17.42 20.85 -21.70
CA THR A 202 18.89 20.92 -21.91
C THR A 202 19.64 19.70 -21.42
N VAL A 203 19.06 18.96 -20.46
CA VAL A 203 19.63 17.71 -19.94
C VAL A 203 18.92 16.54 -20.62
N SER A 204 19.71 15.55 -21.07
CA SER A 204 19.15 14.37 -21.75
C SER A 204 18.05 13.71 -20.91
N PRO A 205 16.89 13.37 -21.49
CA PRO A 205 15.79 12.73 -20.77
C PRO A 205 16.16 11.33 -20.24
N TYR A 206 17.24 10.74 -20.76
CA TYR A 206 17.77 9.44 -20.34
C TYR A 206 18.89 9.54 -19.30
N MET A 207 19.31 10.76 -18.92
CA MET A 207 20.32 10.96 -17.89
C MET A 207 19.71 10.77 -16.50
N SER A 208 20.37 9.92 -15.69
CA SER A 208 20.12 9.74 -14.26
C SER A 208 21.08 10.62 -13.45
N LEU A 209 20.54 11.28 -12.43
CA LEU A 209 21.27 12.11 -11.47
C LEU A 209 21.24 11.42 -10.11
N SER A 210 22.41 11.04 -9.61
CA SER A 210 22.55 10.40 -8.30
C SER A 210 23.10 11.39 -7.30
N ILE A 211 22.34 11.71 -6.27
CA ILE A 211 22.78 12.68 -5.26
C ILE A 211 23.62 11.94 -4.23
N ARG A 212 24.85 12.42 -3.98
CA ARG A 212 25.67 11.84 -2.92
C ARG A 212 25.03 12.17 -1.57
N ILE A 213 24.73 11.15 -0.78
CA ILE A 213 24.15 11.31 0.57
C ILE A 213 24.95 10.43 1.53
N PRO A 214 25.55 10.98 2.61
CA PRO A 214 26.18 10.17 3.63
C PRO A 214 25.16 9.29 4.33
N VAL A 215 25.56 8.07 4.69
CA VAL A 215 24.69 7.15 5.45
C VAL A 215 24.26 7.73 6.80
N CYS A 216 25.12 8.54 7.43
CA CYS A 216 24.85 9.35 8.62
C CYS A 216 25.78 10.58 8.68
N ASP A 217 25.35 11.65 9.35
CA ASP A 217 26.10 12.92 9.48
C ASP A 217 26.96 13.01 10.75
N ILE A 218 26.73 12.13 11.74
CA ILE A 218 27.44 12.12 13.02
C ILE A 218 28.19 10.78 13.16
N PRO A 219 29.50 10.77 13.48
CA PRO A 219 30.19 9.53 13.81
C PRO A 219 29.54 8.91 15.06
N PRO A 220 29.26 7.60 15.08
CA PRO A 220 28.75 6.94 16.28
C PRO A 220 29.78 7.11 17.40
N GLU A 221 29.46 7.92 18.42
CA GLU A 221 30.31 8.01 19.62
C GLU A 221 30.28 6.66 20.37
N ASP A 222 31.42 6.26 20.91
CA ASP A 222 31.52 5.15 21.87
C ASP A 222 30.79 5.55 23.17
N GLY A 223 29.48 5.34 23.20
CA GLY A 223 28.65 5.43 24.39
C GLY A 223 27.61 6.55 24.34
N ALA A 224 26.36 6.15 24.15
CA ALA A 224 25.18 6.92 24.52
C ALA A 224 25.24 7.29 26.02
N THR A 225 25.91 8.40 26.34
CA THR A 225 26.10 8.84 27.74
C THR A 225 25.82 10.34 27.88
N ALA A 226 24.69 10.82 27.35
CA ALA A 226 24.06 12.07 27.80
C ALA A 226 22.68 12.37 27.20
N LYS A 227 22.36 11.89 25.98
CA LYS A 227 21.11 12.22 25.27
C LYS A 227 20.14 11.04 25.25
N GLY A 228 18.82 11.32 25.28
CA GLY A 228 17.78 10.30 25.17
C GLY A 228 17.84 9.56 23.83
N VAL A 229 17.34 8.32 23.80
CA VAL A 229 17.36 7.45 22.60
C VAL A 229 16.61 8.08 21.42
N SER A 230 15.54 8.86 21.66
CA SER A 230 14.79 9.59 20.63
C SER A 230 15.61 10.69 19.96
N ASP A 231 16.29 11.52 20.77
CA ASP A 231 17.09 12.65 20.26
C ASP A 231 18.27 12.16 19.41
N TYR A 232 18.82 11.00 19.77
CA TYR A 232 19.90 10.35 19.03
C TYR A 232 19.42 9.72 17.70
N GLU A 233 18.19 9.21 17.64
CA GLU A 233 17.63 8.69 16.39
C GLU A 233 17.33 9.80 15.38
N ASP A 234 16.75 10.92 15.82
CA ASP A 234 16.47 12.06 14.94
C ASP A 234 17.76 12.61 14.32
N GLU A 235 18.83 12.70 15.12
CA GLU A 235 20.17 13.07 14.65
C GLU A 235 20.72 12.07 13.61
N LEU A 236 20.54 10.76 13.83
CA LEU A 236 20.95 9.71 12.89
C LEU A 236 20.06 9.62 11.64
N SER A 237 18.86 10.19 11.69
CA SER A 237 17.86 10.15 10.62
C SER A 237 17.95 11.34 9.66
N ALA A 238 18.72 12.37 10.01
CA ALA A 238 18.81 13.63 9.27
C ALA A 238 19.16 13.45 7.79
N THR A 239 20.09 12.54 7.46
CA THR A 239 20.52 12.28 6.08
C THR A 239 19.42 11.63 5.24
N TRP A 240 18.65 10.71 5.83
CA TRP A 240 17.49 10.11 5.16
C TRP A 240 16.35 11.13 5.00
N GLN A 241 16.10 11.96 6.01
CA GLN A 241 15.11 13.04 5.92
C GLN A 241 15.47 14.08 4.85
N MET A 242 16.76 14.39 4.71
CA MET A 242 17.30 15.24 3.65
C MET A 242 17.00 14.63 2.26
N TRP A 243 17.33 13.34 2.07
CA TRP A 243 16.96 12.61 0.85
C TRP A 243 15.44 12.62 0.61
N ASN A 244 14.65 12.34 1.65
CA ASN A 244 13.19 12.33 1.59
C ASN A 244 12.64 13.68 1.11
N THR A 245 13.18 14.79 1.60
CA THR A 245 12.77 16.14 1.18
C THR A 245 13.10 16.37 -0.30
N ILE A 246 14.29 15.96 -0.74
CA ILE A 246 14.69 16.13 -2.14
C ILE A 246 13.78 15.34 -3.08
N ARG A 247 13.55 14.05 -2.80
CA ARG A 247 12.69 13.22 -3.66
C ARG A 247 11.25 13.71 -3.71
N MET A 248 10.71 14.25 -2.60
CA MET A 248 9.35 14.78 -2.57
C MET A 248 9.20 16.03 -3.45
N ILE A 249 10.22 16.89 -3.50
CA ILE A 249 10.23 18.11 -4.34
C ILE A 249 10.45 17.76 -5.82
N CYS A 250 11.35 16.83 -6.12
CA CYS A 250 11.59 16.35 -7.49
C CYS A 250 10.41 15.53 -8.05
N GLY A 251 9.48 15.10 -7.20
CA GLY A 251 8.32 14.31 -7.56
C GLY A 251 8.64 12.86 -7.96
N PRO A 252 7.64 12.12 -8.45
CA PRO A 252 7.79 10.70 -8.82
C PRO A 252 8.60 10.56 -10.11
N THR A 253 9.93 10.51 -9.97
CA THR A 253 10.90 10.36 -11.06
C THR A 253 11.90 9.24 -10.78
N GLN A 254 12.20 8.45 -11.80
CA GLN A 254 13.25 7.42 -11.74
C GLN A 254 14.63 8.00 -12.10
N ARG A 255 14.69 9.26 -12.55
CA ARG A 255 15.94 9.95 -12.95
C ARG A 255 16.72 10.51 -11.77
N VAL A 256 16.15 10.50 -10.57
CA VAL A 256 16.83 10.93 -9.35
C VAL A 256 17.00 9.72 -8.45
N SER A 257 18.23 9.50 -8.00
CA SER A 257 18.60 8.36 -7.18
C SER A 257 19.63 8.75 -6.12
N VAL A 258 19.95 7.82 -5.23
CA VAL A 258 20.95 8.01 -4.17
C VAL A 258 22.29 7.41 -4.60
N ALA A 259 23.36 8.20 -4.43
CA ALA A 259 24.73 7.70 -4.31
C ALA A 259 25.08 7.65 -2.82
N LEU A 260 24.88 6.49 -2.19
CA LEU A 260 25.02 6.35 -0.75
C LEU A 260 26.50 6.32 -0.38
N ASP A 261 26.94 7.32 0.37
CA ASP A 261 28.31 7.47 0.82
C ASP A 261 28.51 6.73 2.16
N LEU A 262 29.29 5.66 2.10
CA LEU A 262 29.58 4.75 3.21
C LEU A 262 30.95 5.05 3.86
N THR A 263 31.50 6.24 3.62
CA THR A 263 32.70 6.73 4.30
C THR A 263 32.50 6.82 5.83
N PRO A 264 31.37 7.36 6.35
CA PRO A 264 31.09 7.35 7.78
C PRO A 264 30.86 5.93 8.33
N ALA A 265 31.09 5.73 9.62
CA ALA A 265 30.78 4.45 10.26
C ALA A 265 29.27 4.24 10.35
N LEU A 266 28.80 3.02 10.08
CA LEU A 266 27.37 2.71 10.11
C LEU A 266 26.79 2.84 11.53
N PRO A 267 25.60 3.45 11.68
CA PRO A 267 24.88 3.42 12.95
C PRO A 267 24.50 1.98 13.33
N ALA A 268 24.61 1.66 14.62
CA ALA A 268 24.25 0.34 15.16
C ALA A 268 22.73 0.13 15.31
N LEU A 269 21.91 1.11 14.92
CA LEU A 269 20.45 1.04 14.96
C LEU A 269 19.91 0.40 13.66
N PRO A 270 19.35 -0.82 13.71
CA PRO A 270 18.91 -1.52 12.49
C PRO A 270 17.82 -0.78 11.71
N GLY A 271 16.91 -0.09 12.40
CA GLY A 271 15.81 0.65 11.78
C GLY A 271 16.27 1.81 10.88
N VAL A 272 17.31 2.53 11.28
CA VAL A 272 17.88 3.64 10.50
C VAL A 272 18.47 3.12 9.18
N LEU A 273 19.17 1.98 9.24
CA LEU A 273 19.76 1.35 8.05
C LEU A 273 18.70 0.75 7.12
N ALA A 274 17.66 0.12 7.68
CA ALA A 274 16.62 -0.56 6.90
C ALA A 274 15.83 0.39 5.98
N ARG A 275 15.78 1.70 6.27
CA ARG A 275 15.15 2.68 5.38
C ARG A 275 15.78 2.70 4.00
N TRP A 276 17.12 2.63 3.93
CA TRP A 276 17.87 2.69 2.68
C TRP A 276 17.60 1.51 1.75
N SER A 277 17.15 0.35 2.26
CA SER A 277 16.82 -0.79 1.41
C SER A 277 15.53 -0.62 0.60
N ALA A 278 14.66 0.31 1.01
CA ALA A 278 13.45 0.70 0.29
C ALA A 278 13.67 1.86 -0.70
N GLU A 279 14.81 2.55 -0.61
CA GLU A 279 15.14 3.71 -1.44
C GLU A 279 15.84 3.30 -2.75
N HIS A 280 15.77 4.18 -3.75
CA HIS A 280 16.47 3.99 -5.02
C HIS A 280 17.96 4.32 -4.90
N VAL A 281 18.71 3.42 -4.26
CA VAL A 281 20.17 3.50 -4.14
C VAL A 281 20.83 2.96 -5.40
N GLN A 282 21.29 3.86 -6.27
CA GLN A 282 21.91 3.51 -7.54
C GLN A 282 23.43 3.32 -7.42
N HIS A 283 24.09 4.03 -6.50
CA HIS A 283 25.53 3.91 -6.29
C HIS A 283 25.86 3.73 -4.81
N LEU A 284 26.89 2.93 -4.51
CA LEU A 284 27.51 2.78 -3.20
C LEU A 284 28.96 3.28 -3.29
N ILE A 285 29.32 4.26 -2.48
CA ILE A 285 30.68 4.81 -2.45
C ILE A 285 31.43 4.18 -1.26
N LEU A 286 32.48 3.43 -1.58
CA LEU A 286 33.29 2.66 -0.63
C LEU A 286 34.78 3.03 -0.77
N PRO A 287 35.27 4.00 0.01
CA PRO A 287 36.70 4.26 0.08
C PRO A 287 37.47 3.12 0.73
N ALA A 288 38.75 2.97 0.37
CA ALA A 288 39.63 1.96 0.96
C ALA A 288 39.73 2.07 2.51
N THR A 289 39.48 3.24 3.08
CA THR A 289 39.44 3.48 4.54
C THR A 289 38.28 2.80 5.25
N THR A 290 37.23 2.38 4.52
CA THR A 290 36.09 1.63 5.09
C THR A 290 36.41 0.16 5.36
N PHE A 291 37.51 -0.34 4.82
CA PHE A 291 37.97 -1.71 4.98
C PHE A 291 38.92 -1.82 6.18
N ILE A 292 38.87 -2.97 6.84
CA ILE A 292 39.77 -3.37 7.91
C ILE A 292 40.64 -4.55 7.43
N PRO A 293 41.88 -4.70 7.93
CA PRO A 293 42.71 -5.84 7.59
C PRO A 293 42.20 -7.11 8.31
N ASN A 294 42.13 -8.22 7.58
CA ASN A 294 41.97 -9.53 8.21
C ASN A 294 43.29 -10.03 8.84
N ALA A 295 43.27 -11.20 9.49
CA ALA A 295 44.46 -11.80 10.12
C ALA A 295 45.65 -12.01 9.16
N LYS A 296 45.38 -12.14 7.85
CA LYS A 296 46.41 -12.26 6.80
C LYS A 296 46.84 -10.91 6.22
N GLY A 297 46.19 -9.80 6.56
CA GLY A 297 46.50 -8.47 6.05
C GLY A 297 45.78 -8.06 4.75
N TYR A 298 44.77 -8.82 4.31
CA TYR A 298 43.91 -8.47 3.16
C TYR A 298 42.74 -7.57 3.61
N PRO A 299 42.24 -6.66 2.74
CA PRO A 299 41.09 -5.82 3.05
C PRO A 299 39.79 -6.64 3.16
N VAL A 300 39.06 -6.44 4.26
CA VAL A 300 37.71 -6.99 4.50
C VAL A 300 36.83 -5.91 5.14
N LEU A 301 35.50 -6.07 5.11
CA LEU A 301 34.58 -5.10 5.72
C LEU A 301 34.14 -5.55 7.13
N PRO A 302 33.82 -4.62 8.05
CA PRO A 302 33.19 -4.95 9.34
C PRO A 302 31.89 -5.74 9.19
N LYS A 303 31.50 -6.53 10.21
CA LYS A 303 30.32 -7.41 10.13
C LYS A 303 29.01 -6.68 9.88
N LEU A 304 28.80 -5.53 10.51
CA LEU A 304 27.62 -4.68 10.30
C LEU A 304 27.53 -4.23 8.83
N MET A 305 28.64 -3.77 8.26
CA MET A 305 28.73 -3.38 6.85
C MET A 305 28.53 -4.57 5.90
N GLN A 306 29.04 -5.76 6.24
CA GLN A 306 28.76 -6.98 5.46
C GLN A 306 27.26 -7.28 5.40
N GLY A 307 26.53 -7.18 6.52
CA GLY A 307 25.09 -7.38 6.56
C GLY A 307 24.36 -6.35 5.70
N PHE A 308 24.62 -5.07 5.96
CA PHE A 308 23.99 -3.97 5.25
C PHE A 308 24.20 -4.03 3.72
N LEU A 309 25.41 -4.31 3.26
CA LEU A 309 25.69 -4.45 1.82
C LEU A 309 24.98 -5.66 1.20
N ARG A 310 24.89 -6.79 1.91
CA ARG A 310 24.17 -7.97 1.41
C ARG A 310 22.70 -7.68 1.17
N ASP A 311 22.08 -6.86 2.03
CA ASP A 311 20.70 -6.44 1.87
C ASP A 311 20.51 -5.48 0.70
N LEU A 312 21.49 -4.61 0.42
CA LEU A 312 21.44 -3.68 -0.71
C LEU A 312 21.78 -4.33 -2.06
N PHE A 313 22.59 -5.39 -2.10
CA PHE A 313 22.97 -6.05 -3.36
C PHE A 313 21.80 -6.63 -4.13
N LYS A 314 20.67 -6.92 -3.47
CA LYS A 314 19.42 -7.33 -4.15
C LYS A 314 18.95 -6.26 -5.15
N ASN A 315 19.24 -4.99 -4.89
CA ASN A 315 18.91 -3.85 -5.75
C ASN A 315 19.96 -3.59 -6.86
N ARG A 316 21.07 -4.34 -6.88
CA ARG A 316 22.15 -4.29 -7.88
C ARG A 316 22.76 -2.88 -8.07
N PRO A 317 23.17 -2.19 -6.98
CA PRO A 317 23.77 -0.87 -7.09
C PRO A 317 25.13 -0.92 -7.82
N ASN A 318 25.58 0.21 -8.36
CA ASN A 318 26.96 0.36 -8.80
C ASN A 318 27.87 0.56 -7.58
N VAL A 319 28.94 -0.23 -7.45
CA VAL A 319 29.91 -0.08 -6.35
C VAL A 319 31.09 0.75 -6.82
N ILE A 320 31.23 1.97 -6.28
CA ILE A 320 32.34 2.88 -6.55
C ILE A 320 33.41 2.72 -5.48
N LEU A 321 34.56 2.18 -5.87
CA LEU A 321 35.72 2.00 -4.98
C LEU A 321 36.71 3.14 -5.16
N SER A 322 36.97 3.89 -4.09
CA SER A 322 37.89 5.03 -4.09
C SER A 322 39.11 4.77 -3.19
N LYS A 323 40.22 5.47 -3.44
CA LYS A 323 41.46 5.41 -2.65
C LYS A 323 42.09 4.02 -2.50
N THR A 324 41.76 3.07 -3.38
CA THR A 324 42.26 1.69 -3.38
C THR A 324 43.77 1.59 -3.63
N GLN A 325 44.34 2.57 -4.32
CA GLN A 325 45.77 2.68 -4.62
C GLN A 325 46.59 3.30 -3.47
N ALA A 326 45.95 3.82 -2.42
CA ALA A 326 46.63 4.43 -1.27
C ALA A 326 47.40 3.42 -0.40
N ASN A 327 47.42 2.13 -0.75
CA ASN A 327 48.17 1.06 -0.08
C ASN A 327 47.94 0.98 1.44
N ILE A 328 46.72 1.28 1.89
CA ILE A 328 46.31 1.21 3.31
C ILE A 328 46.45 -0.22 3.87
N HIS A 329 46.22 -1.24 3.03
CA HIS A 329 46.30 -2.66 3.40
C HIS A 329 47.58 -3.30 2.87
N LYS A 330 48.26 -4.09 3.72
CA LYS A 330 49.61 -4.64 3.44
C LYS A 330 49.65 -5.66 2.31
N LEU A 331 48.58 -6.43 2.09
CA LEU A 331 48.50 -7.47 1.06
C LEU A 331 47.25 -7.30 0.17
N GLY A 332 47.35 -7.77 -1.08
CA GLY A 332 46.23 -7.86 -2.03
C GLY A 332 46.20 -6.78 -3.12
N GLY A 333 46.74 -5.59 -2.85
CA GLY A 333 46.74 -4.47 -3.81
C GLY A 333 45.34 -3.95 -4.15
N GLU A 334 45.23 -3.12 -5.19
CA GLU A 334 43.97 -2.48 -5.61
C GLU A 334 42.85 -3.49 -5.94
N LEU A 335 43.18 -4.61 -6.57
CA LEU A 335 42.18 -5.60 -7.00
C LEU A 335 41.50 -6.33 -5.84
N ALA A 336 42.15 -6.41 -4.67
CA ALA A 336 41.61 -7.17 -3.54
C ALA A 336 40.30 -6.59 -3.00
N TYR A 337 40.11 -5.27 -3.07
CA TYR A 337 38.88 -4.61 -2.64
C TYR A 337 37.69 -5.06 -3.51
N ALA A 338 37.82 -4.94 -4.84
CA ALA A 338 36.78 -5.37 -5.78
C ALA A 338 36.51 -6.89 -5.69
N GLN A 339 37.55 -7.71 -5.55
CA GLN A 339 37.41 -9.16 -5.36
C GLN A 339 36.64 -9.50 -4.09
N TYR A 340 36.92 -8.82 -2.97
CA TYR A 340 36.24 -9.05 -1.71
C TYR A 340 34.77 -8.64 -1.77
N VAL A 341 34.45 -7.48 -2.34
CA VAL A 341 33.05 -7.02 -2.45
C VAL A 341 32.25 -7.91 -3.42
N ARG A 342 32.85 -8.36 -4.53
CA ARG A 342 32.26 -9.39 -5.40
C ARG A 342 31.99 -10.69 -4.67
N HIS A 343 32.90 -11.11 -3.80
CA HIS A 343 32.70 -12.29 -2.97
C HIS A 343 31.51 -12.09 -2.02
N LEU A 344 31.36 -10.91 -1.39
CA LEU A 344 30.19 -10.60 -0.57
C LEU A 344 28.89 -10.63 -1.38
N GLU A 345 28.86 -10.00 -2.56
CA GLU A 345 27.69 -10.01 -3.42
C GLU A 345 27.30 -11.43 -3.86
N LYS A 346 28.27 -12.21 -4.34
CA LYS A 346 28.05 -13.59 -4.80
C LYS A 346 27.59 -14.52 -3.68
N THR A 347 28.04 -14.28 -2.45
CA THR A 347 27.66 -15.08 -1.28
C THR A 347 26.46 -14.51 -0.53
N SER A 348 25.84 -13.42 -1.00
CA SER A 348 24.65 -12.87 -0.36
C SER A 348 23.49 -13.86 -0.43
N PRO A 349 22.69 -14.02 0.64
CA PRO A 349 21.58 -14.98 0.65
C PRO A 349 20.66 -14.83 -0.55
N PHE A 350 20.29 -13.59 -0.90
CA PHE A 350 19.46 -13.28 -2.06
C PHE A 350 20.08 -13.76 -3.38
N ASN A 351 21.34 -13.45 -3.68
CA ASN A 351 21.94 -13.87 -4.96
C ASN A 351 22.16 -15.39 -5.02
N VAL A 352 22.50 -16.03 -3.90
CA VAL A 352 22.59 -17.49 -3.82
C VAL A 352 21.23 -18.13 -4.11
N ALA A 353 20.16 -17.63 -3.50
CA ALA A 353 18.80 -18.12 -3.74
C ALA A 353 18.36 -17.84 -5.18
N ARG A 354 18.59 -16.63 -5.69
CA ARG A 354 18.29 -16.24 -7.07
C ARG A 354 19.00 -17.12 -8.08
N ASP A 355 20.28 -17.44 -7.88
CA ASP A 355 21.12 -18.21 -8.80
C ASP A 355 21.03 -19.73 -8.56
N ALA A 356 20.16 -20.19 -7.66
CA ALA A 356 19.92 -21.59 -7.41
C ALA A 356 19.45 -22.32 -8.70
N PRO A 357 20.03 -23.48 -9.01
CA PRO A 357 19.66 -24.24 -10.20
C PRO A 357 18.23 -24.78 -10.09
N GLY A 358 17.50 -24.80 -11.21
CA GLY A 358 16.19 -25.44 -11.31
C GLY A 358 14.98 -24.57 -10.96
N GLY A 359 15.16 -23.28 -10.65
CA GLY A 359 14.02 -22.37 -10.38
C GLY A 359 13.26 -22.72 -9.10
N LEU A 360 13.93 -23.38 -8.14
CA LEU A 360 13.32 -23.97 -6.96
C LEU A 360 13.24 -23.01 -5.76
N THR A 361 13.57 -21.74 -5.95
CA THR A 361 13.49 -20.68 -4.92
C THR A 361 12.60 -19.57 -5.44
N VAL A 362 12.00 -18.80 -4.53
CA VAL A 362 11.13 -17.66 -4.88
C VAL A 362 11.91 -16.65 -5.73
N GLU A 363 13.16 -16.37 -5.40
CA GLU A 363 14.02 -15.41 -6.09
C GLU A 363 14.45 -15.87 -7.49
N SER A 364 14.67 -17.18 -7.67
CA SER A 364 15.02 -17.72 -8.99
C SER A 364 13.82 -17.79 -9.92
N PHE A 365 12.64 -18.08 -9.36
CA PHE A 365 11.37 -18.14 -10.07
C PHE A 365 10.83 -16.75 -10.43
N GLY A 366 10.86 -15.81 -9.48
CA GLY A 366 10.33 -14.46 -9.61
C GLY A 366 11.22 -13.46 -10.36
N ARG A 367 12.27 -13.91 -11.05
CA ARG A 367 13.14 -13.03 -11.83
C ARG A 367 12.33 -12.25 -12.87
N GLY A 368 12.41 -10.92 -12.81
CA GLY A 368 11.66 -9.99 -13.66
C GLY A 368 10.31 -9.56 -13.09
N TYR A 369 9.89 -10.10 -11.94
CA TYR A 369 8.68 -9.72 -11.22
C TYR A 369 8.96 -8.85 -9.98
N GLU A 370 10.24 -8.59 -9.67
CA GLU A 370 10.64 -7.76 -8.53
C GLU A 370 10.02 -6.35 -8.64
N ASP A 371 9.22 -5.98 -7.64
CA ASP A 371 8.47 -4.72 -7.59
C ASP A 371 7.57 -4.48 -8.84
N PHE A 372 7.06 -5.52 -9.48
CA PHE A 372 6.14 -5.41 -10.61
C PHE A 372 4.68 -5.58 -10.15
N LEU A 373 3.85 -4.56 -10.37
CA LEU A 373 2.44 -4.56 -9.98
C LEU A 373 1.58 -5.42 -10.93
N GLN A 374 0.85 -6.38 -10.36
CA GLN A 374 -0.05 -7.27 -11.10
C GLN A 374 -1.45 -7.20 -10.52
N ALA A 375 -2.47 -7.18 -11.37
CA ALA A 375 -3.85 -7.35 -10.89
C ALA A 375 -4.01 -8.74 -10.27
N PRO A 376 -4.62 -8.86 -9.07
CA PRO A 376 -4.97 -10.15 -8.50
C PRO A 376 -5.86 -10.94 -9.46
N LEU A 377 -5.63 -12.24 -9.56
CA LEU A 377 -6.47 -13.10 -10.39
C LEU A 377 -7.89 -13.16 -9.84
N GLN A 378 -8.86 -13.42 -10.72
CA GLN A 378 -10.27 -13.59 -10.37
C GLN A 378 -10.83 -14.88 -10.97
N PRO A 379 -10.36 -16.08 -10.55
CA PRO A 379 -10.69 -17.34 -11.23
C PRO A 379 -12.18 -17.71 -11.17
N LEU A 380 -12.94 -17.15 -10.22
CA LEU A 380 -14.39 -17.30 -10.17
C LEU A 380 -15.08 -16.53 -11.31
N MET A 381 -14.65 -15.29 -11.56
CA MET A 381 -15.20 -14.42 -12.59
C MET A 381 -14.68 -14.78 -13.99
N ASP A 382 -13.38 -15.03 -14.10
CA ASP A 382 -12.69 -15.25 -15.36
C ASP A 382 -12.26 -16.71 -15.55
N ASN A 383 -12.26 -17.17 -16.80
CA ASN A 383 -11.66 -18.45 -17.15
C ASN A 383 -10.17 -18.27 -17.42
N LEU A 384 -9.33 -18.82 -16.55
CA LEU A 384 -7.88 -18.70 -16.65
C LEU A 384 -7.33 -19.36 -17.93
N ALA A 385 -6.27 -18.76 -18.48
CA ALA A 385 -5.54 -19.29 -19.61
C ALA A 385 -4.64 -20.47 -19.22
N SER A 386 -4.31 -21.34 -20.19
CA SER A 386 -3.48 -22.53 -19.96
C SER A 386 -2.09 -22.22 -19.36
N MET A 387 -1.46 -21.12 -19.78
CA MET A 387 -0.16 -20.69 -19.25
C MET A 387 -0.22 -20.33 -17.75
N THR A 388 -1.35 -19.79 -17.27
CA THR A 388 -1.54 -19.46 -15.86
C THR A 388 -1.55 -20.74 -15.01
N TYR A 389 -2.26 -21.79 -15.46
CA TYR A 389 -2.22 -23.10 -14.80
C TYR A 389 -0.82 -23.72 -14.83
N GLU A 390 -0.10 -23.59 -15.94
CA GLU A 390 1.28 -24.10 -16.06
C GLU A 390 2.23 -23.43 -15.05
N VAL A 391 2.05 -22.14 -14.80
CA VAL A 391 2.78 -21.40 -13.75
C VAL A 391 2.45 -21.96 -12.37
N PHE A 392 1.17 -22.18 -12.04
CA PHE A 392 0.78 -22.79 -10.76
C PHE A 392 1.37 -24.18 -10.57
N GLU A 393 1.41 -24.99 -11.62
CA GLU A 393 1.87 -26.37 -11.61
C GLU A 393 3.38 -26.51 -11.39
N LYS A 394 4.15 -25.42 -11.53
CA LYS A 394 5.60 -25.40 -11.26
C LYS A 394 5.95 -25.39 -9.77
N ASP A 395 5.00 -25.22 -8.87
CA ASP A 395 5.25 -25.22 -7.43
C ASP A 395 5.13 -26.64 -6.82
N PRO A 396 6.26 -27.33 -6.56
CA PRO A 396 6.21 -28.68 -5.99
C PRO A 396 5.82 -28.68 -4.51
N VAL A 397 6.01 -27.57 -3.79
CA VAL A 397 5.80 -27.49 -2.33
C VAL A 397 4.31 -27.47 -2.05
N LYS A 398 3.57 -26.61 -2.74
CA LYS A 398 2.10 -26.53 -2.62
C LYS A 398 1.46 -27.90 -2.77
N TYR A 399 1.73 -28.59 -3.87
CA TYR A 399 1.09 -29.88 -4.17
C TYR A 399 1.53 -31.00 -3.23
N ARG A 400 2.77 -30.97 -2.72
CA ARG A 400 3.23 -31.92 -1.70
C ARG A 400 2.51 -31.72 -0.36
N GLN A 401 2.26 -30.48 0.04
CA GLN A 401 1.50 -30.17 1.25
C GLN A 401 0.04 -30.63 1.12
N TYR A 402 -0.59 -30.41 -0.03
CA TYR A 402 -1.93 -30.94 -0.32
C TYR A 402 -1.98 -32.48 -0.30
N GLU A 403 -1.01 -33.15 -0.94
CA GLU A 403 -0.90 -34.61 -0.88
C GLU A 403 -0.76 -35.12 0.56
N GLN A 404 0.08 -34.46 1.36
CA GLN A 404 0.31 -34.81 2.75
C GLN A 404 -0.92 -34.58 3.64
N ALA A 405 -1.66 -33.50 3.41
CA ALA A 405 -2.91 -33.20 4.11
C ALA A 405 -3.98 -34.25 3.81
N VAL A 406 -4.21 -34.57 2.52
CA VAL A 406 -5.17 -35.60 2.10
C VAL A 406 -4.77 -36.98 2.62
N TYR A 407 -3.48 -37.32 2.59
CA TYR A 407 -2.97 -38.58 3.14
C TYR A 407 -3.28 -38.71 4.64
N ARG A 408 -3.07 -37.66 5.44
CA ARG A 408 -3.40 -37.69 6.88
C ARG A 408 -4.90 -37.78 7.12
N ALA A 409 -5.71 -37.01 6.39
CA ALA A 409 -7.16 -37.08 6.48
C ALA A 409 -7.69 -38.49 6.15
N LEU A 410 -7.11 -39.18 5.16
CA LEU A 410 -7.45 -40.57 4.81
C LEU A 410 -7.12 -41.60 5.91
N LEU A 411 -6.03 -41.38 6.66
CA LEU A 411 -5.68 -42.28 7.75
C LEU A 411 -6.69 -42.18 8.91
N ASP A 412 -7.25 -41.00 9.14
CA ASP A 412 -8.24 -40.74 10.18
C ASP A 412 -9.65 -41.24 9.80
N GLN A 413 -9.89 -41.56 8.53
CA GLN A 413 -11.13 -42.22 8.09
C GLN A 413 -11.22 -43.68 8.56
N PRO A 414 -12.44 -44.22 8.75
CA PRO A 414 -12.62 -45.60 9.17
C PRO A 414 -11.96 -46.60 8.20
N PRO A 415 -11.25 -47.63 8.69
CA PRO A 415 -10.36 -48.44 7.88
C PRO A 415 -11.06 -49.34 6.84
N ASN A 416 -12.35 -49.61 7.01
CA ASN A 416 -13.12 -50.54 6.17
C ASN A 416 -14.25 -49.85 5.38
N SER A 417 -14.15 -48.53 5.16
CA SER A 417 -15.11 -47.77 4.36
C SER A 417 -14.43 -47.14 3.16
N THR A 418 -15.12 -47.14 2.01
CA THR A 418 -14.74 -46.33 0.85
C THR A 418 -14.89 -44.84 1.20
N THR A 419 -13.79 -44.10 1.17
CA THR A 419 -13.79 -42.65 1.43
C THR A 419 -14.15 -41.89 0.15
N ILE A 420 -15.12 -40.99 0.22
CA ILE A 420 -15.51 -40.16 -0.93
C ILE A 420 -14.80 -38.80 -0.86
N ILE A 421 -13.94 -38.52 -1.83
CA ILE A 421 -13.18 -37.27 -1.93
C ILE A 421 -13.76 -36.42 -3.07
N CYS A 422 -13.94 -35.12 -2.84
CA CYS A 422 -14.24 -34.16 -3.91
C CYS A 422 -13.14 -33.11 -4.01
N VAL A 423 -12.60 -32.92 -5.21
CA VAL A 423 -11.71 -31.81 -5.57
C VAL A 423 -12.55 -30.74 -6.25
N ALA A 424 -12.82 -29.64 -5.55
CA ALA A 424 -13.63 -28.53 -6.02
C ALA A 424 -12.74 -27.41 -6.59
N GLY A 425 -12.86 -27.15 -7.90
CA GLY A 425 -11.91 -26.29 -8.63
C GLY A 425 -10.67 -27.07 -9.06
N ALA A 426 -10.85 -28.14 -9.84
CA ALA A 426 -9.79 -29.08 -10.16
C ALA A 426 -8.70 -28.54 -11.12
N GLY A 427 -8.96 -27.43 -11.82
CA GLY A 427 -8.07 -26.85 -12.83
C GLY A 427 -7.72 -27.87 -13.92
N ARG A 428 -6.41 -28.04 -14.19
CA ARG A 428 -5.91 -29.11 -15.08
C ARG A 428 -5.61 -30.43 -14.36
N GLY A 429 -6.00 -30.55 -13.09
CA GLY A 429 -5.96 -31.77 -12.30
C GLY A 429 -4.71 -32.08 -11.45
N PRO A 430 -3.78 -31.16 -11.12
CA PRO A 430 -2.64 -31.52 -10.27
C PRO A 430 -3.09 -32.01 -8.87
N ILE A 431 -4.08 -31.37 -8.25
CA ILE A 431 -4.62 -31.81 -6.95
C ILE A 431 -5.32 -33.16 -7.05
N VAL A 432 -6.00 -33.45 -8.17
CA VAL A 432 -6.58 -34.76 -8.43
C VAL A 432 -5.49 -35.84 -8.43
N SER A 433 -4.36 -35.58 -9.11
CA SER A 433 -3.20 -36.48 -9.09
C SER A 433 -2.60 -36.65 -7.70
N ASN A 434 -2.54 -35.58 -6.89
CA ASN A 434 -2.08 -35.66 -5.51
C ASN A 434 -3.00 -36.53 -4.65
N CYS A 435 -4.33 -36.39 -4.84
CA CYS A 435 -5.31 -37.22 -4.13
C CYS A 435 -5.15 -38.70 -4.50
N ILE A 436 -4.94 -39.03 -5.78
CA ILE A 436 -4.67 -40.41 -6.22
C ILE A 436 -3.43 -40.97 -5.52
N ARG A 437 -2.32 -40.22 -5.49
CA ARG A 437 -1.09 -40.66 -4.80
C ARG A 437 -1.28 -40.80 -3.29
N ALA A 438 -2.05 -39.91 -2.66
CA ALA A 438 -2.39 -40.01 -1.25
C ALA A 438 -3.21 -41.27 -0.94
N VAL A 439 -4.18 -41.61 -1.80
CA VAL A 439 -4.97 -42.85 -1.71
C VAL A 439 -4.07 -44.07 -1.83
N GLU A 440 -3.25 -44.15 -2.88
CA GLU A 440 -2.29 -45.25 -3.09
C GLU A 440 -1.33 -45.41 -1.90
N ARG A 441 -0.78 -44.30 -1.40
CA ARG A 441 0.14 -44.28 -0.27
C ARG A 441 -0.52 -44.68 1.05
N SER A 442 -1.80 -44.35 1.23
CA SER A 442 -2.56 -44.68 2.44
C SER A 442 -3.04 -46.13 2.48
N GLY A 443 -3.14 -46.79 1.32
CA GLY A 443 -3.74 -48.13 1.21
C GLY A 443 -5.25 -48.16 1.55
N ARG A 444 -5.91 -47.00 1.57
CA ARG A 444 -7.35 -46.86 1.79
C ARG A 444 -8.13 -47.00 0.47
N ASP A 445 -9.37 -47.45 0.57
CA ASP A 445 -10.30 -47.42 -0.57
C ASP A 445 -10.95 -46.04 -0.69
N ALA A 446 -11.03 -45.50 -1.90
CA ALA A 446 -11.56 -44.16 -2.12
C ALA A 446 -12.18 -43.97 -3.51
N ARG A 447 -13.11 -43.02 -3.61
CA ARG A 447 -13.68 -42.52 -4.86
C ARG A 447 -13.46 -41.01 -4.94
N ILE A 448 -13.05 -40.51 -6.11
CA ILE A 448 -12.69 -39.10 -6.31
C ILE A 448 -13.65 -38.43 -7.30
N TYR A 449 -14.24 -37.29 -6.93
CA TYR A 449 -14.98 -36.40 -7.82
C TYR A 449 -14.20 -35.11 -8.08
N ALA A 450 -13.80 -34.86 -9.33
CA ALA A 450 -13.14 -33.62 -9.74
C ALA A 450 -14.13 -32.67 -10.40
N ILE A 451 -14.41 -31.53 -9.77
CA ILE A 451 -15.35 -30.50 -10.27
C ILE A 451 -14.56 -29.33 -10.86
N GLU A 452 -14.93 -28.89 -12.07
CA GLU A 452 -14.33 -27.72 -12.71
C GLU A 452 -15.36 -26.95 -13.55
N LYS A 453 -15.41 -25.62 -13.41
CA LYS A 453 -16.32 -24.74 -14.15
C LYS A 453 -15.73 -24.24 -15.47
N ASN A 454 -14.41 -24.12 -15.56
CA ASN A 454 -13.71 -23.64 -16.73
C ASN A 454 -13.75 -24.74 -17.81
N SER A 455 -14.54 -24.51 -18.85
CA SER A 455 -14.75 -25.48 -19.94
C SER A 455 -13.45 -25.87 -20.64
N SER A 456 -12.47 -24.96 -20.70
CA SER A 456 -11.18 -25.23 -21.33
C SER A 456 -10.29 -26.12 -20.46
N ALA A 457 -10.23 -25.85 -19.15
CA ALA A 457 -9.53 -26.72 -18.20
C ALA A 457 -10.20 -28.11 -18.12
N PHE A 458 -11.53 -28.16 -18.21
CA PHE A 458 -12.29 -29.41 -18.21
C PHE A 458 -11.95 -30.34 -19.38
N VAL A 459 -11.67 -29.81 -20.58
CA VAL A 459 -11.15 -30.62 -21.71
C VAL A 459 -9.82 -31.30 -21.34
N THR A 460 -8.96 -30.62 -20.59
CA THR A 460 -7.72 -31.20 -20.10
C THR A 460 -8.01 -32.34 -19.12
N LEU A 461 -8.96 -32.16 -18.20
CA LEU A 461 -9.40 -33.21 -17.27
C LEU A 461 -9.97 -34.43 -17.99
N GLN A 462 -10.76 -34.25 -19.06
CA GLN A 462 -11.25 -35.35 -19.90
C GLN A 462 -10.10 -36.14 -20.53
N GLY A 463 -9.12 -35.43 -21.10
CA GLY A 463 -7.94 -36.04 -21.68
C GLY A 463 -7.09 -36.81 -20.64
N ARG A 464 -6.97 -36.31 -19.41
CA ARG A 464 -6.27 -37.01 -18.32
C ARG A 464 -7.06 -38.22 -17.85
N LYS A 465 -8.36 -38.08 -17.61
CA LYS A 465 -9.22 -39.21 -17.23
C LYS A 465 -9.16 -40.37 -18.23
N ALA A 466 -9.08 -40.10 -19.53
CA ALA A 466 -9.01 -41.14 -20.56
C ALA A 466 -7.65 -41.86 -20.67
N ARG A 467 -6.55 -41.24 -20.18
CA ARG A 467 -5.18 -41.71 -20.42
C ARG A 467 -4.43 -42.16 -19.18
N GLU A 468 -4.70 -41.54 -18.03
CA GLU A 468 -3.86 -41.69 -16.83
C GLU A 468 -4.64 -42.03 -15.55
N TRP A 469 -5.90 -41.61 -15.39
CA TRP A 469 -6.56 -41.74 -14.09
C TRP A 469 -7.31 -43.07 -13.92
N PRO A 470 -7.19 -43.72 -12.75
CA PRO A 470 -7.95 -44.93 -12.41
C PRO A 470 -9.48 -44.74 -12.50
N ASP A 471 -10.21 -45.85 -12.57
CA ASP A 471 -11.67 -45.86 -12.72
C ASP A 471 -12.42 -45.18 -11.57
N PHE A 472 -11.86 -45.20 -10.36
CA PHE A 472 -12.44 -44.55 -9.18
C PHE A 472 -12.42 -43.01 -9.21
N VAL A 473 -11.84 -42.40 -10.26
CA VAL A 473 -11.85 -40.95 -10.49
C VAL A 473 -12.96 -40.58 -11.47
N HIS A 474 -13.83 -39.65 -11.08
CA HIS A 474 -14.94 -39.15 -11.87
C HIS A 474 -14.82 -37.64 -12.05
N ILE A 475 -15.04 -37.14 -13.27
CA ILE A 475 -15.01 -35.71 -13.57
C ILE A 475 -16.42 -35.15 -13.71
N LYS A 476 -16.64 -33.92 -13.24
CA LYS A 476 -17.91 -33.19 -13.31
C LYS A 476 -17.68 -31.76 -13.78
N PHE A 477 -18.37 -31.38 -14.85
CA PHE A 477 -18.34 -30.01 -15.35
C PHE A 477 -19.38 -29.15 -14.64
N GLY A 478 -18.97 -27.98 -14.19
CA GLY A 478 -19.86 -26.97 -13.63
C GLY A 478 -19.29 -26.26 -12.41
N ASP A 479 -20.04 -25.28 -11.93
CA ASP A 479 -19.73 -24.53 -10.72
C ASP A 479 -20.01 -25.38 -9.47
N MET A 480 -19.04 -25.47 -8.55
CA MET A 480 -19.19 -26.24 -7.30
C MET A 480 -20.41 -25.79 -6.47
N ARG A 481 -20.85 -24.54 -6.61
CA ARG A 481 -22.04 -23.99 -5.95
C ARG A 481 -23.36 -24.51 -6.53
N ALA A 482 -23.34 -25.14 -7.71
CA ALA A 482 -24.54 -25.66 -8.38
C ALA A 482 -24.48 -27.16 -8.70
N VAL A 483 -23.28 -27.72 -8.88
CA VAL A 483 -23.09 -29.14 -9.26
C VAL A 483 -23.66 -30.09 -8.21
N GLN A 484 -24.41 -31.10 -8.65
CA GLN A 484 -24.89 -32.16 -7.78
C GLN A 484 -24.02 -33.42 -7.93
N LEU A 485 -23.72 -34.06 -6.80
CA LEU A 485 -23.03 -35.34 -6.73
C LEU A 485 -24.00 -36.46 -6.36
N PRO A 486 -23.75 -37.71 -6.79
CA PRO A 486 -24.64 -38.83 -6.50
C PRO A 486 -24.63 -39.26 -5.02
N GLU A 487 -23.61 -38.86 -4.27
CA GLU A 487 -23.41 -39.20 -2.86
C GLU A 487 -22.67 -38.05 -2.15
N PRO A 488 -22.88 -37.87 -0.83
CA PRO A 488 -22.17 -36.88 -0.04
C PRO A 488 -20.71 -37.30 0.20
N VAL A 489 -19.83 -36.32 0.37
CA VAL A 489 -18.37 -36.49 0.38
C VAL A 489 -17.84 -36.50 1.82
N ASP A 490 -16.82 -37.31 2.07
CA ASP A 490 -16.10 -37.38 3.35
C ASP A 490 -15.00 -36.30 3.44
N ILE A 491 -14.33 -36.01 2.32
CA ILE A 491 -13.26 -35.02 2.23
C ILE A 491 -13.51 -34.09 1.05
N LEU A 492 -13.61 -32.78 1.30
CA LEU A 492 -13.69 -31.74 0.28
C LEU A 492 -12.36 -30.98 0.20
N VAL A 493 -11.67 -31.09 -0.94
CA VAL A 493 -10.37 -30.47 -1.20
C VAL A 493 -10.55 -29.33 -2.21
N SER A 494 -9.97 -28.17 -1.93
CA SER A 494 -9.96 -27.02 -2.83
C SER A 494 -8.65 -26.25 -2.73
N GLU A 495 -8.33 -25.48 -3.78
CA GLU A 495 -7.25 -24.51 -3.81
C GLU A 495 -7.78 -23.29 -4.57
N LEU A 496 -8.36 -22.36 -3.80
CA LEU A 496 -9.05 -21.16 -4.28
C LEU A 496 -8.50 -19.91 -3.56
N LEU A 497 -7.26 -20.00 -3.07
CA LEU A 497 -6.68 -18.98 -2.20
C LEU A 497 -5.95 -17.95 -3.05
N GLY A 498 -6.20 -16.68 -2.77
CA GLY A 498 -5.39 -15.59 -3.29
C GLY A 498 -4.24 -15.22 -2.36
N SER A 499 -3.45 -14.23 -2.73
CA SER A 499 -2.32 -13.72 -1.94
C SER A 499 -2.70 -13.16 -0.56
N PHE A 500 -3.98 -12.82 -0.36
CA PHE A 500 -4.57 -12.39 0.91
C PHE A 500 -5.52 -13.45 1.50
N GLY A 501 -5.41 -14.71 1.05
CA GLY A 501 -6.24 -15.82 1.49
C GLY A 501 -7.59 -15.83 0.78
N ASP A 502 -8.49 -14.90 1.15
CA ASP A 502 -9.89 -14.91 0.70
C ASP A 502 -10.19 -14.04 -0.53
N ASN A 503 -9.22 -13.30 -1.05
CA ASN A 503 -9.41 -12.32 -2.13
C ASN A 503 -9.76 -12.93 -3.52
N GLU A 504 -9.78 -14.26 -3.62
CA GLU A 504 -10.29 -15.02 -4.78
C GLU A 504 -11.66 -15.68 -4.51
N LEU A 505 -12.36 -15.22 -3.45
CA LEU A 505 -13.72 -15.65 -3.07
C LEU A 505 -13.81 -17.14 -2.68
N SER A 506 -12.75 -17.67 -2.06
CA SER A 506 -12.75 -19.00 -1.46
C SER A 506 -13.92 -19.20 -0.47
N PRO A 507 -14.24 -18.25 0.44
CA PRO A 507 -15.34 -18.43 1.38
C PRO A 507 -16.68 -18.66 0.67
N GLU A 508 -17.04 -17.83 -0.30
CA GLU A 508 -18.30 -17.93 -1.03
C GLU A 508 -18.39 -19.20 -1.90
N CYS A 509 -17.26 -19.63 -2.47
CA CYS A 509 -17.21 -20.87 -3.24
C CYS A 509 -17.41 -22.09 -2.33
N LEU A 510 -16.70 -22.13 -1.21
CA LEU A 510 -16.72 -23.24 -0.27
C LEU A 510 -18.03 -23.31 0.50
N ASP A 511 -18.58 -22.19 0.95
CA ASP A 511 -19.90 -22.14 1.59
C ASP A 511 -20.97 -22.80 0.72
N GLY A 512 -20.93 -22.58 -0.61
CA GLY A 512 -21.79 -23.30 -1.54
C GLY A 512 -21.46 -24.79 -1.62
N ALA A 513 -20.18 -25.14 -1.78
CA ALA A 513 -19.73 -26.53 -1.89
C ALA A 513 -19.96 -27.38 -0.63
N MET A 514 -20.09 -26.77 0.56
CA MET A 514 -20.29 -27.46 1.83
C MET A 514 -21.55 -28.34 1.85
N ARG A 515 -22.57 -28.05 1.03
CA ARG A 515 -23.74 -28.94 0.89
C ARG A 515 -23.40 -30.34 0.39
N LEU A 516 -22.24 -30.50 -0.27
CA LEU A 516 -21.75 -31.78 -0.74
C LEU A 516 -21.08 -32.58 0.39
N LEU A 517 -20.65 -31.93 1.46
CA LEU A 517 -19.88 -32.50 2.57
C LEU A 517 -20.80 -33.17 3.60
N LYS A 518 -20.40 -34.32 4.13
CA LYS A 518 -21.09 -34.94 5.28
C LYS A 518 -20.97 -34.06 6.53
N PRO A 519 -21.87 -34.19 7.53
CA PRO A 519 -21.80 -33.40 8.76
C PRO A 519 -20.47 -33.48 9.51
N GLU A 520 -19.82 -34.65 9.52
CA GLU A 520 -18.49 -34.89 10.12
C GLU A 520 -17.36 -34.90 9.06
N GLY A 521 -17.65 -34.36 7.88
CA GLY A 521 -16.70 -34.34 6.76
C GLY A 521 -15.57 -33.33 6.97
N ILE A 522 -14.46 -33.57 6.30
CA ILE A 522 -13.23 -32.77 6.41
C ILE A 522 -13.16 -31.82 5.21
N SER A 523 -12.88 -30.54 5.46
CA SER A 523 -12.47 -29.60 4.41
C SER A 523 -10.95 -29.41 4.41
N ILE A 524 -10.37 -29.29 3.21
CA ILE A 524 -8.96 -28.96 2.99
C ILE A 524 -8.94 -27.82 1.94
N PRO A 525 -8.54 -26.57 2.31
CA PRO A 525 -8.05 -26.17 3.62
C PRO A 525 -9.12 -26.18 4.71
N ALA A 526 -8.69 -26.46 5.94
CA ALA A 526 -9.54 -26.37 7.13
C ALA A 526 -9.74 -24.92 7.58
N SER A 527 -8.70 -24.08 7.44
CA SER A 527 -8.82 -22.64 7.69
C SER A 527 -7.76 -21.84 6.96
N TYR A 528 -7.97 -20.54 6.84
CA TYR A 528 -6.98 -19.60 6.35
C TYR A 528 -7.19 -18.20 6.94
N THR A 529 -6.08 -17.52 7.18
CA THR A 529 -5.99 -16.23 7.88
C THR A 529 -5.26 -15.23 7.01
N ALA A 530 -5.83 -14.04 6.85
CA ALA A 530 -5.18 -12.91 6.17
C ALA A 530 -4.32 -12.11 7.17
N TYR A 531 -3.19 -11.57 6.72
CA TYR A 531 -2.25 -10.80 7.56
C TYR A 531 -1.83 -9.49 6.90
N LEU A 532 -1.60 -8.44 7.69
CA LEU A 532 -1.13 -7.15 7.20
C LEU A 532 0.14 -6.66 7.91
N ALA A 533 0.94 -5.87 7.19
CA ALA A 533 2.05 -5.11 7.73
C ALA A 533 2.20 -3.74 7.04
N PRO A 534 2.43 -2.64 7.77
CA PRO A 534 2.73 -1.35 7.17
C PRO A 534 4.12 -1.34 6.54
N ILE A 535 4.22 -0.87 5.30
CA ILE A 535 5.48 -0.85 4.56
C ILE A 535 5.82 0.53 3.96
N SER A 536 7.11 0.83 3.92
CA SER A 536 7.69 1.81 3.00
C SER A 536 8.12 1.11 1.72
N ALA A 537 7.70 1.65 0.58
CA ALA A 537 7.96 1.10 -0.75
C ALA A 537 8.08 2.24 -1.78
N SER A 538 9.01 3.17 -1.55
CA SER A 538 9.20 4.37 -2.39
C SER A 538 9.34 4.05 -3.88
N ARG A 539 10.02 2.94 -4.22
CA ARG A 539 10.19 2.48 -5.60
C ARG A 539 8.87 2.06 -6.26
N LEU A 540 8.05 1.28 -5.54
CA LEU A 540 6.72 0.84 -6.00
C LEU A 540 5.76 2.01 -6.13
N TYR A 541 5.79 2.95 -5.19
CA TYR A 541 4.94 4.13 -5.24
C TYR A 541 5.27 5.02 -6.45
N ASN A 542 6.54 5.11 -6.83
CA ASN A 542 7.02 5.84 -8.01
C ASN A 542 7.01 4.98 -9.29
N ASP A 543 6.14 3.97 -9.37
CA ASP A 543 6.05 3.06 -10.50
C ASP A 543 5.86 3.83 -11.83
N PRO A 544 6.67 3.51 -12.87
CA PRO A 544 6.67 4.24 -14.13
C PRO A 544 5.43 4.03 -14.98
N SER A 545 4.62 2.98 -14.74
CA SER A 545 3.38 2.77 -15.49
C SER A 545 2.31 3.82 -15.15
N GLY A 546 2.47 4.51 -14.02
CA GLY A 546 1.53 5.52 -13.55
C GLY A 546 0.21 4.95 -13.03
N ILE A 547 0.10 3.62 -12.87
CA ILE A 547 -1.11 2.96 -12.35
C ILE A 547 -1.51 3.56 -10.99
N LEU A 548 -0.54 3.81 -10.10
CA LEU A 548 -0.78 4.39 -8.77
C LEU A 548 -0.99 5.92 -8.78
N ARG A 549 -1.16 6.56 -9.96
CA ARG A 549 -1.54 7.97 -10.07
C ARG A 549 -3.04 8.17 -10.29
N ASP A 550 -3.74 7.12 -10.71
CA ASP A 550 -5.19 7.13 -10.88
C ASP A 550 -5.88 6.73 -9.57
N THR A 551 -6.99 7.38 -9.23
CA THR A 551 -7.79 7.09 -8.02
C THR A 551 -8.20 5.62 -7.98
N LYS A 552 -8.62 5.07 -9.14
CA LYS A 552 -8.99 3.65 -9.22
C LYS A 552 -7.80 2.74 -8.94
N GLY A 553 -6.61 3.13 -9.40
CA GLY A 553 -5.39 2.35 -9.17
C GLY A 553 -5.01 2.31 -7.70
N VAL A 554 -5.00 3.45 -7.02
CA VAL A 554 -4.66 3.51 -5.58
C VAL A 554 -5.73 2.87 -4.68
N GLU A 555 -6.96 2.69 -5.15
CA GLU A 555 -8.03 1.97 -4.44
C GLU A 555 -8.10 0.48 -4.81
N THR A 556 -7.14 -0.03 -5.60
CA THR A 556 -7.06 -1.43 -6.01
C THR A 556 -5.84 -2.11 -5.38
N PRO A 557 -5.97 -3.33 -4.85
CA PRO A 557 -4.82 -4.10 -4.38
C PRO A 557 -4.08 -4.79 -5.54
N TYR A 558 -2.77 -5.00 -5.39
CA TYR A 558 -1.90 -5.60 -6.42
C TYR A 558 -1.11 -6.78 -5.88
N VAL A 559 -1.02 -7.86 -6.64
CA VAL A 559 -0.04 -8.93 -6.39
C VAL A 559 1.33 -8.43 -6.85
N VAL A 560 2.34 -8.54 -5.97
CA VAL A 560 3.68 -8.01 -6.25
C VAL A 560 4.75 -8.78 -5.48
N MET A 561 5.85 -9.12 -6.15
CA MET A 561 7.06 -9.62 -5.49
C MET A 561 7.76 -8.45 -4.82
N LEU A 562 7.39 -8.16 -3.57
CA LEU A 562 7.96 -7.07 -2.76
C LEU A 562 9.48 -7.24 -2.65
N HIS A 563 10.25 -6.27 -3.17
CA HIS A 563 11.70 -6.37 -3.27
C HIS A 563 12.42 -5.21 -2.59
N ALA A 564 12.16 -3.97 -3.02
CA ALA A 564 12.72 -2.76 -2.41
C ALA A 564 11.74 -2.15 -1.39
N ILE A 565 11.55 -2.85 -0.27
CA ILE A 565 10.65 -2.43 0.81
C ILE A 565 11.32 -2.40 2.18
N ASN A 566 10.68 -1.70 3.12
CA ASN A 566 10.99 -1.73 4.55
C ASN A 566 9.68 -1.89 5.34
N THR A 567 9.59 -2.88 6.22
CA THR A 567 8.46 -3.03 7.16
C THR A 567 8.62 -2.02 8.29
N LEU A 568 7.61 -1.17 8.49
CA LEU A 568 7.69 -0.04 9.41
C LEU A 568 7.30 -0.39 10.84
N SER A 569 6.52 -1.45 11.01
CA SER A 569 6.15 -1.96 12.33
C SER A 569 7.28 -2.76 12.97
N GLY A 570 7.32 -2.73 14.31
CA GLY A 570 8.17 -3.57 15.14
C GLY A 570 7.36 -4.40 16.12
N ASP A 571 8.00 -5.37 16.77
CA ASP A 571 7.38 -6.08 17.88
C ASP A 571 7.22 -5.13 19.07
N SER A 572 6.07 -5.22 19.73
CA SER A 572 5.78 -4.37 20.88
C SER A 572 6.67 -4.73 22.07
N GLU A 573 7.44 -3.76 22.58
CA GLU A 573 8.05 -3.83 23.91
C GLU A 573 7.00 -3.51 24.99
N ASP A 574 7.27 -3.82 26.27
CA ASP A 574 6.35 -3.59 27.43
C ASP A 574 5.75 -2.16 27.52
N LYS A 575 6.28 -1.19 26.76
CA LYS A 575 5.84 0.21 26.69
C LYS A 575 4.57 0.43 25.85
N HIS A 576 4.20 -0.47 24.94
CA HIS A 576 3.04 -0.32 24.04
C HIS A 576 2.06 -1.51 24.16
N PRO A 577 1.35 -1.66 25.28
CA PRO A 577 0.54 -2.85 25.58
C PRO A 577 -0.65 -3.06 24.63
N ARG A 578 -1.03 -2.05 23.84
CA ARG A 578 -2.11 -2.14 22.84
C ARG A 578 -1.63 -2.61 21.47
N CYS A 579 -0.32 -2.53 21.20
CA CYS A 579 0.23 -2.89 19.91
C CYS A 579 0.38 -4.41 19.79
N GLY A 580 -0.10 -4.95 18.67
CA GLY A 580 0.16 -6.35 18.31
C GLY A 580 1.58 -6.56 17.77
N PRO A 581 1.87 -7.76 17.25
CA PRO A 581 3.17 -8.07 16.62
C PRO A 581 3.43 -7.21 15.38
N LYS A 582 4.66 -7.31 14.85
CA LYS A 582 5.07 -6.61 13.63
C LYS A 582 4.16 -6.90 12.42
N ILE A 583 3.72 -8.14 12.25
CA ILE A 583 2.77 -8.56 11.19
C ILE A 583 1.56 -9.14 11.91
N GLN A 584 0.37 -8.59 11.67
CA GLN A 584 -0.84 -8.92 12.43
C GLN A 584 -1.87 -9.62 11.55
N ASP A 585 -2.60 -10.57 12.14
CA ASP A 585 -3.74 -11.22 11.51
C ASP A 585 -4.96 -10.30 11.47
N CYS A 586 -5.70 -10.34 10.37
CA CYS A 586 -6.91 -9.56 10.16
C CYS A 586 -8.15 -10.35 10.54
N TRP A 587 -8.38 -11.46 9.84
CA TRP A 587 -9.53 -12.33 10.01
C TRP A 587 -9.19 -13.73 9.49
N THR A 588 -9.97 -14.70 9.94
CA THR A 588 -9.83 -16.11 9.60
C THR A 588 -11.15 -16.66 9.09
N PHE A 589 -11.08 -17.47 8.03
CA PHE A 589 -12.19 -18.30 7.58
C PHE A 589 -11.90 -19.76 7.89
N GLU A 590 -12.92 -20.47 8.39
CA GLU A 590 -12.85 -21.89 8.74
C GLU A 590 -13.86 -22.70 7.93
N HIS A 591 -13.50 -23.93 7.59
CA HIS A 591 -14.27 -24.85 6.75
C HIS A 591 -14.22 -26.28 7.32
N PRO A 592 -15.37 -26.96 7.51
CA PRO A 592 -16.72 -26.42 7.41
C PRO A 592 -17.05 -25.48 8.58
N ARG A 593 -17.92 -24.51 8.34
CA ARG A 593 -18.45 -23.60 9.38
C ARG A 593 -19.97 -23.65 9.42
N LYS A 594 -20.55 -23.30 10.57
CA LYS A 594 -21.99 -23.27 10.77
C LYS A 594 -22.57 -21.97 10.19
N ILE A 595 -23.32 -22.09 9.11
CA ILE A 595 -23.98 -20.98 8.43
C ILE A 595 -25.45 -21.32 8.22
N VAL A 596 -26.30 -20.30 8.12
CA VAL A 596 -27.73 -20.49 7.85
C VAL A 596 -27.90 -20.79 6.37
N LEU A 597 -28.51 -21.94 6.06
CA LEU A 597 -28.68 -22.46 4.71
C LEU A 597 -30.16 -22.48 4.31
N ASP A 598 -30.42 -22.34 3.02
CA ASP A 598 -31.73 -22.57 2.41
C ASP A 598 -32.05 -24.09 2.34
N PRO A 599 -33.26 -24.50 1.94
CA PRO A 599 -33.62 -25.91 1.79
C PRO A 599 -32.78 -26.69 0.76
N GLN A 600 -32.04 -25.99 -0.11
CA GLN A 600 -31.12 -26.56 -1.08
C GLN A 600 -29.69 -26.69 -0.54
N GLY A 601 -29.44 -26.26 0.71
CA GLY A 601 -28.14 -26.29 1.36
C GLY A 601 -27.22 -25.17 0.94
N LEU A 602 -27.74 -24.07 0.37
CA LEU A 602 -26.95 -22.91 -0.03
C LEU A 602 -27.04 -21.76 0.98
N PRO A 603 -25.99 -20.94 1.11
CA PRO A 603 -26.04 -19.76 1.96
C PRO A 603 -27.10 -18.79 1.47
N ILE A 604 -27.87 -18.26 2.41
CA ILE A 604 -28.98 -17.35 2.12
C ILE A 604 -28.47 -15.97 1.66
N THR A 605 -27.34 -15.53 2.21
CA THR A 605 -26.60 -14.33 1.78
C THR A 605 -25.12 -14.62 1.72
N ASN A 606 -24.32 -13.63 1.31
CA ASN A 606 -22.87 -13.63 1.51
C ASN A 606 -22.44 -12.73 2.69
N THR A 607 -23.37 -12.10 3.42
CA THR A 607 -23.03 -11.09 4.43
C THR A 607 -22.36 -11.67 5.67
N HIS A 608 -22.55 -12.97 5.93
CA HIS A 608 -21.82 -13.75 6.92
C HIS A 608 -20.35 -14.00 6.54
N ASN A 609 -19.94 -13.60 5.33
CA ASN A 609 -18.54 -13.46 4.91
C ASN A 609 -17.99 -12.04 5.05
N ASN A 610 -18.78 -11.07 5.52
CA ASN A 610 -18.24 -9.75 5.84
C ASN A 610 -17.34 -9.86 7.08
N ALA A 611 -16.25 -9.11 7.06
CA ALA A 611 -15.31 -9.05 8.16
C ALA A 611 -14.84 -7.60 8.35
N ALA A 612 -14.42 -7.29 9.57
CA ALA A 612 -13.74 -6.05 9.87
C ALA A 612 -12.64 -6.34 10.88
N CYS A 613 -11.49 -5.70 10.73
CA CYS A 613 -10.44 -5.72 11.74
C CYS A 613 -9.94 -4.30 12.04
N HIS A 614 -9.51 -4.13 13.29
CA HIS A 614 -8.79 -2.97 13.77
C HIS A 614 -7.45 -3.46 14.31
N LEU A 615 -6.37 -2.98 13.71
CA LEU A 615 -5.00 -3.37 14.03
C LEU A 615 -4.25 -2.15 14.54
N THR A 616 -3.52 -2.31 15.64
CA THR A 616 -2.66 -1.25 16.19
C THR A 616 -1.21 -1.69 16.09
N PHE A 617 -0.41 -1.03 15.26
CA PHE A 617 1.02 -1.33 15.05
C PHE A 617 1.91 -0.37 15.83
N HIS A 618 2.95 -0.89 16.48
CA HIS A 618 4.02 -0.06 17.03
C HIS A 618 5.00 0.31 15.93
N ILE A 619 5.30 1.61 15.78
CA ILE A 619 6.27 2.14 14.82
C ILE A 619 7.53 2.56 15.59
N PRO A 620 8.56 1.69 15.68
CA PRO A 620 9.75 1.99 16.47
C PRO A 620 10.59 3.14 15.90
N TYR A 621 10.63 3.27 14.56
CA TYR A 621 11.48 4.23 13.87
C TYR A 621 10.66 5.04 12.88
N ALA A 622 10.98 6.33 12.74
CA ALA A 622 10.27 7.20 11.81
C ALA A 622 10.40 6.69 10.36
N GLY A 623 9.38 6.93 9.55
CA GLY A 623 9.37 6.47 8.16
C GLY A 623 8.20 7.02 7.35
N LEU A 624 8.23 6.79 6.04
CA LEU A 624 7.13 7.13 5.15
C LEU A 624 6.44 5.86 4.67
N MET A 625 5.18 5.69 5.06
CA MET A 625 4.35 4.56 4.68
C MET A 625 3.72 4.82 3.32
N HIS A 626 3.82 3.83 2.42
CA HIS A 626 3.27 3.94 1.06
C HIS A 626 2.06 3.00 0.84
N GLY A 627 1.80 2.12 1.80
CA GLY A 627 0.69 1.18 1.78
C GLY A 627 0.89 0.02 2.76
N LEU A 628 0.05 -0.99 2.64
CA LEU A 628 0.10 -2.20 3.45
C LEU A 628 0.51 -3.40 2.58
N ALA A 629 1.41 -4.23 3.11
CA ALA A 629 1.66 -5.56 2.55
C ALA A 629 0.67 -6.56 3.16
N GLY A 630 0.04 -7.37 2.33
CA GLY A 630 -0.85 -8.45 2.72
C GLY A 630 -0.26 -9.83 2.43
N TYR A 631 -0.48 -10.74 3.37
CA TYR A 631 -0.05 -12.13 3.31
C TYR A 631 -1.20 -13.05 3.74
N PHE A 632 -0.99 -14.36 3.65
CA PHE A 632 -1.92 -15.33 4.22
C PHE A 632 -1.19 -16.53 4.84
N GLU A 633 -1.90 -17.23 5.72
CA GLU A 633 -1.55 -18.57 6.16
C GLU A 633 -2.78 -19.46 6.09
N ALA A 634 -2.63 -20.67 5.55
CA ALA A 634 -3.69 -21.68 5.51
C ALA A 634 -3.27 -22.94 6.25
N VAL A 635 -4.17 -23.42 7.12
CA VAL A 635 -4.11 -24.75 7.69
C VAL A 635 -4.83 -25.68 6.72
N LEU A 636 -4.08 -26.57 6.08
CA LEU A 636 -4.65 -27.56 5.16
C LEU A 636 -5.37 -28.66 5.95
N TYR A 637 -4.66 -29.30 6.87
CA TYR A 637 -5.20 -30.32 7.78
C TYR A 637 -4.26 -30.50 8.97
N GLN A 638 -4.78 -30.35 10.20
CA GLN A 638 -3.99 -30.44 11.44
C GLN A 638 -2.77 -29.49 11.41
N ASP A 639 -1.54 -30.01 11.50
CA ASP A 639 -0.28 -29.27 11.43
C ASP A 639 0.28 -29.08 10.01
N VAL A 640 -0.40 -29.59 8.97
CA VAL A 640 -0.01 -29.34 7.57
C VAL A 640 -0.57 -28.00 7.12
N GLY A 641 0.29 -27.08 6.69
CA GLY A 641 -0.12 -25.76 6.23
C GLY A 641 0.74 -25.20 5.10
N ILE A 642 0.30 -24.07 4.56
CA ILE A 642 1.01 -23.25 3.58
C ILE A 642 0.93 -21.79 4.01
N THR A 643 1.97 -20.99 3.78
CA THR A 643 1.99 -19.59 4.23
C THR A 643 2.85 -18.72 3.32
N THR A 644 2.41 -17.48 3.11
CA THR A 644 3.23 -16.40 2.53
C THR A 644 3.77 -15.44 3.59
N HIS A 645 3.48 -15.69 4.87
CA HIS A 645 3.98 -14.88 5.98
C HIS A 645 5.52 -14.95 6.04
N PRO A 646 6.23 -13.82 5.93
CA PRO A 646 7.68 -13.80 5.69
C PRO A 646 8.50 -14.44 6.80
N GLU A 647 8.07 -14.32 8.05
CA GLU A 647 8.77 -14.91 9.21
C GLU A 647 8.43 -16.40 9.43
N ARG A 648 7.45 -16.94 8.72
CA ARG A 648 6.95 -18.32 8.91
C ARG A 648 7.14 -19.21 7.69
N MET A 649 7.34 -18.64 6.50
CA MET A 649 7.44 -19.37 5.23
C MET A 649 8.55 -20.43 5.24
N GLU A 650 9.71 -20.15 5.82
CA GLU A 650 10.83 -21.11 5.91
C GLU A 650 10.51 -22.33 6.79
N LYS A 651 9.59 -22.19 7.74
CA LYS A 651 9.20 -23.26 8.66
C LYS A 651 8.00 -24.06 8.15
N VAL A 652 7.01 -23.40 7.56
CA VAL A 652 5.72 -24.02 7.20
C VAL A 652 5.72 -24.51 5.75
N SER A 653 6.24 -23.71 4.82
CA SER A 653 6.22 -24.01 3.38
C SER A 653 7.46 -23.45 2.67
N PRO A 654 8.67 -23.96 3.02
CA PRO A 654 9.92 -23.44 2.50
C PRO A 654 9.98 -23.56 0.98
N ASN A 655 10.33 -22.45 0.31
CA ASN A 655 10.41 -22.32 -1.15
C ASN A 655 9.10 -22.56 -1.92
N MET A 656 7.95 -22.26 -1.31
CA MET A 656 6.68 -22.22 -2.04
C MET A 656 6.67 -21.05 -3.03
N LEU A 657 6.27 -21.29 -4.29
CA LEU A 657 6.42 -20.36 -5.41
C LEU A 657 5.10 -19.73 -5.86
N SER A 658 3.97 -20.30 -5.46
CA SER A 658 2.66 -20.03 -6.06
C SER A 658 2.10 -18.62 -5.84
N TRP A 659 2.53 -17.91 -4.79
CA TRP A 659 1.97 -16.61 -4.42
C TRP A 659 3.08 -15.61 -4.09
N PHE A 660 3.00 -14.45 -4.73
CA PHE A 660 3.62 -13.24 -4.20
C PHE A 660 2.69 -12.56 -3.19
N PRO A 661 3.21 -11.72 -2.28
CA PRO A 661 2.38 -10.87 -1.41
C PRO A 661 1.41 -9.98 -2.21
N ILE A 662 0.39 -9.48 -1.52
CA ILE A 662 -0.49 -8.44 -2.05
C ILE A 662 -0.07 -7.07 -1.48
N PHE A 663 -0.28 -5.99 -2.21
CA PHE A 663 0.02 -4.62 -1.80
C PHE A 663 -1.23 -3.76 -1.91
N PHE A 664 -1.59 -3.10 -0.81
CA PHE A 664 -2.67 -2.12 -0.72
C PHE A 664 -2.06 -0.72 -0.71
N PRO A 665 -1.98 -0.03 -1.86
CA PRO A 665 -1.37 1.29 -1.96
C PRO A 665 -2.19 2.34 -1.22
N PHE A 666 -1.51 3.39 -0.74
CA PHE A 666 -2.17 4.60 -0.26
C PHE A 666 -2.16 5.67 -1.35
N LYS A 667 -3.19 6.52 -1.36
CA LYS A 667 -3.26 7.66 -2.26
C LYS A 667 -2.11 8.64 -2.01
N GLU A 668 -1.89 8.97 -0.75
CA GLU A 668 -0.81 9.85 -0.29
C GLU A 668 0.07 9.10 0.71
N PRO A 669 1.41 9.22 0.64
CA PRO A 669 2.27 8.59 1.62
C PRO A 669 2.06 9.18 3.01
N LEU A 670 1.98 8.33 4.03
CA LEU A 670 1.75 8.73 5.41
C LEU A 670 3.07 8.77 6.18
N TYR A 671 3.43 9.94 6.74
CA TYR A 671 4.59 10.04 7.62
C TYR A 671 4.25 9.49 9.00
N LEU A 672 5.08 8.55 9.47
CA LEU A 672 4.97 7.93 10.78
C LEU A 672 6.17 8.37 11.63
N PRO A 673 5.95 9.06 12.78
CA PRO A 673 7.02 9.39 13.71
C PRO A 673 7.60 8.15 14.41
N SER A 674 8.78 8.29 15.00
CA SER A 674 9.36 7.24 15.85
C SER A 674 8.54 7.05 17.12
N ASN A 675 8.49 5.80 17.60
CA ASN A 675 7.73 5.35 18.76
C ASN A 675 6.23 5.75 18.72
N SER A 676 5.64 5.83 17.53
CA SER A 676 4.20 6.09 17.37
C SER A 676 3.40 4.80 17.30
N GLU A 677 2.08 4.93 17.42
CA GLU A 677 1.12 3.86 17.16
C GLU A 677 0.37 4.16 15.86
N LEU A 678 0.16 3.14 15.03
CA LEU A 678 -0.61 3.22 13.80
C LEU A 678 -1.86 2.34 13.92
N ASP A 679 -3.02 2.97 13.91
CA ASP A 679 -4.31 2.28 13.84
C ASP A 679 -4.73 2.08 12.38
N VAL A 680 -5.02 0.83 12.02
CA VAL A 680 -5.46 0.43 10.68
C VAL A 680 -6.82 -0.24 10.81
N TYR A 681 -7.80 0.24 10.04
CA TYR A 681 -9.12 -0.35 9.94
C TYR A 681 -9.31 -0.92 8.54
N VAL A 682 -9.71 -2.19 8.46
CA VAL A 682 -9.92 -2.87 7.18
C VAL A 682 -11.24 -3.61 7.22
N TRP A 683 -11.99 -3.52 6.12
CA TRP A 683 -13.27 -4.19 5.95
C TRP A 683 -13.25 -5.08 4.73
N ARG A 684 -13.80 -6.29 4.88
CA ARG A 684 -14.24 -7.16 3.81
C ARG A 684 -15.75 -7.06 3.71
N LEU A 685 -16.24 -6.65 2.53
CA LEU A 685 -17.66 -6.44 2.28
C LEU A 685 -18.10 -7.26 1.06
N SER A 686 -19.30 -7.81 1.12
CA SER A 686 -19.94 -8.57 0.04
C SER A 686 -21.32 -8.01 -0.31
N ASP A 687 -21.76 -8.25 -1.55
CA ASP A 687 -23.15 -8.03 -1.97
C ASP A 687 -23.72 -9.27 -2.69
N ALA A 688 -25.02 -9.23 -3.00
CA ALA A 688 -25.75 -10.40 -3.49
C ALA A 688 -25.65 -10.67 -4.99
N GLN A 689 -25.20 -9.73 -5.83
CA GLN A 689 -25.13 -9.93 -7.28
C GLN A 689 -24.23 -8.92 -8.04
N LYS A 690 -24.07 -7.71 -7.51
CA LYS A 690 -24.41 -6.48 -8.26
C LYS A 690 -25.39 -6.70 -9.42
N VAL A 691 -26.64 -6.97 -9.06
CA VAL A 691 -27.82 -6.25 -9.57
C VAL A 691 -28.84 -6.14 -8.44
N TRP A 692 -29.24 -4.89 -8.28
CA TRP A 692 -30.23 -4.28 -7.41
C TRP A 692 -31.60 -4.92 -7.53
N ASN A 693 -32.36 -4.89 -6.43
CA ASN A 693 -33.79 -4.57 -6.48
C ASN A 693 -34.19 -3.99 -5.10
N LYS A 694 -34.36 -2.67 -5.08
CA LYS A 694 -34.70 -1.81 -3.92
C LYS A 694 -33.61 -1.69 -2.85
N THR A 695 -32.74 -0.71 -3.04
CA THR A 695 -31.82 -0.21 -2.01
C THR A 695 -32.18 1.23 -1.65
N ALA A 696 -31.75 1.65 -0.48
CA ALA A 696 -31.85 3.01 0.01
C ALA A 696 -30.58 3.36 0.77
N ALA A 697 -30.34 4.65 0.97
CA ALA A 697 -29.28 5.12 1.84
C ALA A 697 -29.82 6.22 2.76
N VAL A 698 -29.36 6.21 4.00
CA VAL A 698 -29.75 7.19 5.01
C VAL A 698 -28.52 7.85 5.61
N LEU A 699 -28.59 9.15 5.84
CA LEU A 699 -27.52 9.96 6.39
C LEU A 699 -27.58 9.97 7.92
N LEU A 700 -26.56 9.41 8.55
CA LEU A 700 -26.31 9.52 9.99
C LEU A 700 -25.39 10.72 10.22
N LEU A 701 -26.00 11.91 10.23
CA LEU A 701 -25.29 13.18 10.41
C LEU A 701 -25.03 13.44 11.90
N LEU A 702 -23.78 13.31 12.29
CA LEU A 702 -23.28 13.49 13.64
C LEU A 702 -22.69 14.89 13.83
N PHE A 703 -22.85 15.45 15.02
CA PHE A 703 -22.20 16.71 15.41
C PHE A 703 -22.00 16.78 16.91
N VAL A 704 -21.04 17.58 17.36
CA VAL A 704 -20.83 17.83 18.79
C VAL A 704 -21.52 19.13 19.18
N ARG A 705 -22.38 19.09 20.20
CA ARG A 705 -22.96 20.28 20.83
C ARG A 705 -22.96 20.09 22.34
N ASP A 706 -22.55 21.15 23.05
CA ASP A 706 -22.41 21.15 24.51
C ASP A 706 -21.53 19.99 25.05
N GLY A 707 -20.52 19.58 24.28
CA GLY A 707 -19.61 18.49 24.64
C GLY A 707 -20.15 17.07 24.39
N HIS A 708 -21.37 16.95 23.84
CA HIS A 708 -22.01 15.66 23.58
C HIS A 708 -22.17 15.41 22.08
N LEU A 709 -21.93 14.16 21.66
CA LEU A 709 -22.18 13.73 20.29
C LEU A 709 -23.69 13.53 20.07
N ARG A 710 -24.23 14.19 19.06
CA ARG A 710 -25.65 14.22 18.72
C ARG A 710 -25.87 13.76 17.29
N VAL A 711 -27.04 13.23 17.03
CA VAL A 711 -27.48 12.80 15.69
C VAL A 711 -28.66 13.65 15.24
N LEU A 712 -28.62 14.12 13.99
CA LEU A 712 -29.73 14.81 13.35
C LEU A 712 -30.81 13.80 12.91
N LEU A 713 -32.07 14.12 13.20
CA LEU A 713 -33.23 13.27 12.91
C LEU A 713 -34.36 14.12 12.31
N THR A 714 -35.26 13.46 11.61
CA THR A 714 -36.46 14.06 11.03
C THR A 714 -37.70 13.32 11.51
N THR A 715 -38.81 14.05 11.63
CA THR A 715 -40.14 13.46 11.76
C THR A 715 -40.79 13.50 10.38
N ARG A 716 -41.14 12.34 9.83
CA ARG A 716 -41.75 12.21 8.50
C ARG A 716 -43.12 12.88 8.46
N SER A 717 -43.46 13.50 7.33
CA SER A 717 -44.74 14.22 7.22
C SER A 717 -45.95 13.32 7.39
N LYS A 718 -46.95 13.78 8.16
CA LYS A 718 -48.23 13.05 8.35
C LYS A 718 -49.01 12.83 7.05
N HIS A 719 -48.69 13.55 5.98
CA HIS A 719 -49.33 13.44 4.66
C HIS A 719 -48.75 12.32 3.78
N LEU A 720 -47.65 11.69 4.19
CA LEU A 720 -47.01 10.63 3.43
C LEU A 720 -47.80 9.31 3.45
N ARG A 721 -47.75 8.59 2.33
CA ARG A 721 -48.43 7.30 2.16
C ARG A 721 -47.84 6.18 3.02
N SER A 722 -46.60 6.31 3.49
CA SER A 722 -45.89 5.29 4.28
C SER A 722 -45.16 5.94 5.44
N HIS A 723 -45.28 5.33 6.63
CA HIS A 723 -44.64 5.79 7.87
C HIS A 723 -44.92 7.27 8.24
N PRO A 724 -46.18 7.76 8.17
CA PRO A 724 -46.50 9.14 8.52
C PRO A 724 -46.23 9.39 10.02
N GLY A 725 -45.43 10.42 10.34
CA GLY A 725 -45.10 10.80 11.72
C GLY A 725 -43.96 10.02 12.39
N ASP A 726 -43.38 9.03 11.71
CA ASP A 726 -42.25 8.25 12.24
C ASP A 726 -40.95 9.06 12.25
N VAL A 727 -40.09 8.79 13.23
CA VAL A 727 -38.73 9.37 13.28
C VAL A 727 -37.79 8.61 12.34
N ALA A 728 -37.09 9.35 11.48
CA ALA A 728 -36.18 8.82 10.49
C ALA A 728 -34.83 9.55 10.50
N LEU A 729 -33.83 8.87 9.93
CA LEU A 729 -32.62 9.53 9.43
C LEU A 729 -32.94 10.10 8.04
N PRO A 730 -32.42 11.29 7.68
CA PRO A 730 -32.60 11.82 6.33
C PRO A 730 -32.15 10.81 5.29
N GLY A 731 -32.95 10.53 4.28
CA GLY A 731 -32.60 9.48 3.32
C GLY A 731 -33.78 8.76 2.69
N GLY A 732 -33.47 8.08 1.60
CA GLY A 732 -34.48 7.49 0.75
C GLY A 732 -33.92 6.48 -0.22
N LYS A 733 -34.76 6.12 -1.20
CA LYS A 733 -34.43 5.08 -2.18
C LYS A 733 -33.34 5.58 -3.12
N THR A 734 -32.46 4.67 -3.51
CA THR A 734 -31.46 4.93 -4.54
C THR A 734 -32.16 5.27 -5.86
N ASP A 735 -31.81 6.42 -6.45
CA ASP A 735 -32.18 6.77 -7.82
C ASP A 735 -31.20 6.08 -8.80
N PRO A 736 -31.64 5.62 -9.99
CA PRO A 736 -30.73 5.06 -11.00
C PRO A 736 -29.54 5.94 -11.38
N MET A 737 -29.61 7.26 -11.18
CA MET A 737 -28.53 8.22 -11.43
C MET A 737 -27.58 8.41 -10.24
N ASP A 738 -27.87 7.84 -9.07
CA ASP A 738 -27.00 7.93 -7.90
C ASP A 738 -25.75 7.06 -8.10
N ALA A 739 -24.57 7.68 -8.06
CA ALA A 739 -23.29 7.00 -8.28
C ALA A 739 -22.85 6.09 -7.11
N SER A 740 -23.40 6.29 -5.91
CA SER A 740 -23.06 5.54 -4.69
C SER A 740 -24.11 5.72 -3.59
N PRO A 741 -24.12 4.88 -2.53
CA PRO A 741 -24.97 5.11 -1.36
C PRO A 741 -24.74 6.47 -0.68
N VAL A 742 -23.50 6.97 -0.71
CA VAL A 742 -23.17 8.32 -0.21
C VAL A 742 -23.88 9.39 -1.03
N ALA A 743 -23.86 9.26 -2.36
CA ALA A 743 -24.56 10.19 -3.24
C ALA A 743 -26.08 10.17 -3.00
N THR A 744 -26.68 8.98 -2.83
CA THR A 744 -28.10 8.83 -2.47
C THR A 744 -28.42 9.53 -1.16
N ALA A 745 -27.69 9.25 -0.08
CA ALA A 745 -27.99 9.83 1.23
C ALA A 745 -27.82 11.36 1.25
N LEU A 746 -26.83 11.90 0.53
CA LEU A 746 -26.63 13.35 0.43
C LEU A 746 -27.67 14.04 -0.44
N ARG A 747 -28.09 13.42 -1.55
CA ARG A 747 -29.19 13.92 -2.39
C ARG A 747 -30.48 14.01 -1.60
N GLU A 748 -30.84 12.92 -0.94
CA GLU A 748 -32.06 12.83 -0.12
C GLU A 748 -32.00 13.80 1.06
N ALA A 749 -30.86 13.93 1.76
CA ALA A 749 -30.70 14.94 2.80
C ALA A 749 -30.81 16.38 2.26
N HIS A 750 -30.35 16.65 1.03
CA HIS A 750 -30.57 17.94 0.39
C HIS A 750 -32.06 18.18 0.09
N GLU A 751 -32.78 17.17 -0.40
CA GLU A 751 -34.21 17.24 -0.74
C GLU A 751 -35.12 17.35 0.49
N GLU A 752 -34.86 16.57 1.54
CA GLU A 752 -35.71 16.47 2.74
C GLU A 752 -35.47 17.61 3.73
N ILE A 753 -34.22 18.03 3.94
CA ILE A 753 -33.83 19.00 4.99
C ILE A 753 -33.03 20.21 4.48
N GLY A 754 -32.81 20.32 3.18
CA GLY A 754 -32.07 21.44 2.58
C GLY A 754 -30.57 21.42 2.90
N LEU A 755 -30.00 20.25 3.24
CA LEU A 755 -28.57 20.12 3.54
C LEU A 755 -27.74 20.37 2.27
N PRO A 756 -26.86 21.40 2.23
CA PRO A 756 -26.07 21.69 1.04
C PRO A 756 -25.09 20.56 0.71
N ALA A 757 -25.15 20.05 -0.52
CA ALA A 757 -24.24 19.01 -1.01
C ALA A 757 -23.67 19.41 -2.39
N PRO A 758 -22.33 19.41 -2.58
CA PRO A 758 -21.26 19.17 -1.60
C PRO A 758 -21.03 20.38 -0.66
N SER A 759 -20.67 20.11 0.60
CA SER A 759 -20.34 21.14 1.60
C SER A 759 -19.04 20.78 2.33
N PRO A 760 -18.08 21.72 2.48
CA PRO A 760 -16.83 21.48 3.22
C PRO A 760 -17.06 21.28 4.73
N ALA A 761 -18.25 21.63 5.24
CA ALA A 761 -18.59 21.42 6.64
C ALA A 761 -18.99 19.96 6.95
N VAL A 762 -19.37 19.18 5.94
CA VAL A 762 -19.88 17.81 6.08
C VAL A 762 -18.80 16.81 5.67
N HIS A 763 -18.26 16.08 6.64
CA HIS A 763 -17.18 15.11 6.46
C HIS A 763 -17.73 13.70 6.46
N ILE A 764 -17.65 12.98 5.35
CA ILE A 764 -18.07 11.57 5.30
C ILE A 764 -17.04 10.72 6.05
N LEU A 765 -17.47 10.01 7.10
CA LEU A 765 -16.60 9.16 7.91
C LEU A 765 -16.57 7.71 7.40
N GLY A 766 -17.67 7.21 6.83
CA GLY A 766 -17.76 5.84 6.35
C GLY A 766 -19.21 5.36 6.18
N LEU A 767 -19.38 4.05 5.95
CA LEU A 767 -20.67 3.39 5.81
C LEU A 767 -20.84 2.31 6.90
N LEU A 768 -22.05 2.13 7.42
CA LEU A 768 -22.40 0.94 8.20
C LEU A 768 -22.89 -0.18 7.28
N SER A 769 -22.87 -1.41 7.80
CA SER A 769 -23.51 -2.54 7.12
C SER A 769 -25.00 -2.24 6.86
N PRO A 770 -25.55 -2.65 5.70
CA PRO A 770 -26.95 -2.40 5.38
C PRO A 770 -27.90 -3.10 6.35
N PHE A 771 -29.00 -2.43 6.70
CA PHE A 771 -30.10 -3.00 7.47
C PHE A 771 -31.30 -3.27 6.57
N VAL A 772 -32.19 -4.17 6.98
CA VAL A 772 -33.42 -4.43 6.25
C VAL A 772 -34.62 -3.82 6.92
N SER A 773 -35.33 -2.97 6.18
CA SER A 773 -36.61 -2.44 6.62
C SER A 773 -37.70 -3.51 6.65
N TYR A 774 -38.79 -3.26 7.39
CA TYR A 774 -39.99 -4.11 7.37
C TYR A 774 -40.54 -4.35 5.95
N TYR A 775 -40.41 -3.35 5.07
CA TYR A 775 -40.81 -3.44 3.66
C TYR A 775 -39.74 -4.06 2.74
N ARG A 776 -38.72 -4.70 3.33
CA ARG A 776 -37.66 -5.44 2.62
C ARG A 776 -36.78 -4.56 1.73
N LEU A 777 -36.57 -3.33 2.17
CA LEU A 777 -35.62 -2.38 1.55
C LEU A 777 -34.28 -2.54 2.25
N ALA A 778 -33.20 -2.76 1.49
CA ALA A 778 -31.84 -2.74 2.04
C ALA A 778 -31.39 -1.29 2.19
N VAL A 779 -31.22 -0.84 3.43
CA VAL A 779 -30.92 0.55 3.79
C VAL A 779 -29.48 0.64 4.28
N THR A 780 -28.63 1.37 3.55
CA THR A 780 -27.23 1.59 3.91
C THR A 780 -27.06 2.90 4.70
N PRO A 781 -26.63 2.85 5.97
CA PRO A 781 -26.36 4.07 6.74
C PRO A 781 -25.02 4.68 6.32
N VAL A 782 -25.03 5.96 5.97
CA VAL A 782 -23.87 6.79 5.63
C VAL A 782 -23.53 7.66 6.83
N ILE A 783 -22.37 7.48 7.44
CA ILE A 783 -21.95 8.27 8.60
C ILE A 783 -21.25 9.53 8.12
N ALA A 784 -21.72 10.68 8.58
CA ALA A 784 -21.10 11.97 8.32
C ALA A 784 -20.93 12.78 9.61
N PHE A 785 -19.89 13.61 9.67
CA PHE A 785 -19.63 14.52 10.76
C PHE A 785 -19.76 15.97 10.29
N LEU A 786 -20.58 16.77 10.98
CA LEU A 786 -20.74 18.18 10.73
C LEU A 786 -19.81 18.99 11.63
N SER A 787 -18.85 19.66 11.00
CA SER A 787 -17.84 20.49 11.68
C SER A 787 -18.28 21.93 11.95
N ASP A 788 -19.21 22.46 11.16
CA ASP A 788 -19.75 23.82 11.32
C ASP A 788 -21.24 23.77 11.68
N LEU A 789 -21.54 24.11 12.94
CA LEU A 789 -22.90 24.05 13.48
C LEU A 789 -23.81 25.15 12.94
N THR A 790 -23.28 26.25 12.36
CA THR A 790 -24.15 27.30 11.79
C THR A 790 -24.97 26.78 10.61
N LEU A 791 -24.54 25.67 10.00
CA LEU A 791 -25.31 24.99 8.95
C LEU A 791 -26.65 24.46 9.46
N LEU A 792 -26.74 24.07 10.74
CA LEU A 792 -27.98 23.56 11.34
C LEU A 792 -29.09 24.62 11.37
N ASP A 793 -28.72 25.90 11.52
CA ASP A 793 -29.66 27.03 11.53
C ASP A 793 -30.25 27.33 10.15
N HIS A 794 -29.65 26.77 9.10
CA HIS A 794 -30.04 26.96 7.70
C HIS A 794 -30.82 25.78 7.12
N LEU A 795 -30.94 24.67 7.85
CA LEU A 795 -31.73 23.53 7.43
C LEU A 795 -33.22 23.92 7.34
N LYS A 796 -33.88 23.45 6.28
CA LYS A 796 -35.29 23.74 6.02
C LYS A 796 -36.00 22.43 5.68
N PRO A 797 -36.98 22.00 6.49
CA PRO A 797 -37.74 20.82 6.15
C PRO A 797 -38.53 21.07 4.86
N ASN A 798 -38.50 20.10 3.95
CA ASN A 798 -39.44 20.07 2.84
C ASN A 798 -40.80 19.62 3.39
N PRO A 799 -41.84 20.49 3.38
CA PRO A 799 -43.13 20.18 4.01
C PRO A 799 -43.88 19.02 3.35
N GLU A 800 -43.49 18.60 2.15
CA GLU A 800 -44.06 17.40 1.51
C GLU A 800 -43.54 16.10 2.14
N GLU A 801 -42.38 16.12 2.79
CA GLU A 801 -41.68 14.92 3.27
C GLU A 801 -41.34 14.94 4.76
N VAL A 802 -41.04 16.12 5.32
CA VAL A 802 -40.58 16.31 6.70
C VAL A 802 -41.45 17.34 7.42
N ASP A 803 -42.01 16.95 8.56
CA ASP A 803 -42.76 17.86 9.44
C ASP A 803 -41.83 18.61 10.40
N GLU A 804 -40.80 17.93 10.93
CA GLU A 804 -39.91 18.50 11.96
C GLU A 804 -38.47 17.99 11.78
N ILE A 805 -37.50 18.88 11.97
CA ILE A 805 -36.07 18.54 12.10
C ILE A 805 -35.68 18.74 13.55
N PHE A 806 -35.07 17.72 14.16
CA PHE A 806 -34.61 17.78 15.53
C PHE A 806 -33.33 16.94 15.70
N ASP A 807 -32.82 16.86 16.91
CA ASP A 807 -31.62 16.09 17.21
C ASP A 807 -31.74 15.33 18.53
N HIS A 808 -30.96 14.26 18.67
CA HIS A 808 -30.94 13.43 19.87
C HIS A 808 -29.50 13.13 20.31
N PRO A 809 -29.20 13.07 21.63
CA PRO A 809 -27.88 12.64 22.10
C PRO A 809 -27.64 11.19 21.70
N LEU A 810 -26.54 10.90 21.00
CA LEU A 810 -26.27 9.54 20.56
C LEU A 810 -26.02 8.59 21.75
N GLU A 811 -25.42 9.09 22.83
CA GLU A 811 -25.18 8.30 24.04
C GLU A 811 -26.47 7.86 24.73
N ALA A 812 -27.53 8.67 24.65
CA ALA A 812 -28.82 8.34 25.23
C ALA A 812 -29.49 7.13 24.54
N ILE A 813 -28.99 6.70 23.38
CA ILE A 813 -29.40 5.44 22.78
C ILE A 813 -28.83 4.26 23.57
N LEU A 814 -27.62 4.34 24.14
CA LEU A 814 -27.07 3.26 24.98
C LEU A 814 -27.65 3.26 26.39
N SER A 815 -27.90 4.45 26.93
CA SER A 815 -28.36 4.70 28.30
C SER A 815 -29.53 5.70 28.29
N PRO A 816 -30.79 5.24 28.10
CA PRO A 816 -31.95 6.09 27.86
C PRO A 816 -32.24 7.16 28.93
N GLU A 817 -31.82 6.93 30.17
CA GLU A 817 -31.96 7.87 31.29
C GLU A 817 -31.20 9.18 31.03
N LEU A 818 -30.14 9.14 30.22
CA LEU A 818 -29.36 10.33 29.84
C LEU A 818 -30.17 11.29 28.95
N ALA A 819 -31.27 10.84 28.33
CA ALA A 819 -32.07 11.67 27.43
C ALA A 819 -32.62 12.93 28.12
N ALA A 820 -32.95 12.85 29.42
CA ALA A 820 -33.45 14.00 30.17
C ALA A 820 -32.35 15.01 30.51
N SER A 821 -31.17 14.54 30.94
CA SER A 821 -30.05 15.40 31.31
C SER A 821 -29.33 15.99 30.09
N LEU A 822 -29.38 15.30 28.95
CA LEU A 822 -28.74 15.70 27.70
C LEU A 822 -29.74 16.25 26.68
N ALA A 823 -30.99 16.52 27.09
CA ALA A 823 -32.02 17.08 26.22
C ALA A 823 -31.52 18.38 25.57
N PRO A 824 -31.83 18.62 24.29
CA PRO A 824 -31.20 19.68 23.50
C PRO A 824 -31.39 21.08 24.10
N ARG A 825 -32.51 21.36 24.78
CA ARG A 825 -32.83 22.65 25.41
C ARG A 825 -33.81 22.53 26.59
N PRO A 826 -33.72 23.38 27.63
CA PRO A 826 -34.74 23.47 28.70
C PRO A 826 -36.14 23.83 28.18
N GLU A 827 -36.21 24.58 27.06
CA GLU A 827 -37.47 24.95 26.41
C GLU A 827 -38.06 23.86 25.49
N GLN A 828 -37.34 22.75 25.24
CA GLN A 828 -37.83 21.60 24.47
C GLN A 828 -37.69 20.32 25.32
N PRO A 829 -38.51 20.16 26.38
CA PRO A 829 -38.46 18.96 27.21
C PRO A 829 -38.92 17.73 26.42
N LEU A 830 -38.50 16.54 26.87
CA LEU A 830 -39.01 15.27 26.34
C LEU A 830 -40.55 15.26 26.35
N SER A 831 -41.13 14.68 25.29
CA SER A 831 -42.59 14.63 25.07
C SER A 831 -43.31 14.06 26.29
N ARG A 832 -44.47 14.61 26.68
CA ARG A 832 -45.13 14.22 27.94
C ARG A 832 -45.60 12.76 27.90
N ARG A 833 -45.41 12.04 29.01
CA ARG A 833 -45.90 10.65 29.17
C ARG A 833 -47.42 10.59 29.05
N GLY A 834 -47.92 9.52 28.42
CA GLY A 834 -49.35 9.30 28.20
C GLY A 834 -49.96 10.19 27.11
N THR A 835 -49.13 10.86 26.30
CA THR A 835 -49.59 11.62 25.13
C THR A 835 -49.42 10.80 23.85
N GLU A 836 -49.97 11.29 22.73
CA GLU A 836 -49.76 10.66 21.41
C GLU A 836 -48.27 10.52 21.04
N GLN A 837 -47.42 11.43 21.51
CA GLN A 837 -45.97 11.45 21.26
C GLN A 837 -45.19 10.48 22.16
N TRP A 838 -45.77 10.03 23.28
CA TRP A 838 -45.21 8.97 24.13
C TRP A 838 -46.34 8.26 24.90
N PRO A 839 -47.03 7.29 24.28
CA PRO A 839 -48.19 6.64 24.86
C PRO A 839 -47.84 5.56 25.91
N TYR A 840 -46.55 5.34 26.18
CA TYR A 840 -46.05 4.25 27.02
C TYR A 840 -45.95 4.66 28.49
N ASP A 841 -46.09 3.66 29.37
CA ASP A 841 -45.97 3.85 30.82
C ASP A 841 -44.51 4.04 31.26
N SER A 842 -43.56 3.47 30.50
CA SER A 842 -42.11 3.59 30.71
C SER A 842 -41.61 5.03 30.58
N GLU A 843 -40.52 5.36 31.27
CA GLU A 843 -40.06 6.74 31.40
C GLU A 843 -39.25 7.24 30.20
N TYR A 844 -38.32 6.41 29.70
CA TYR A 844 -37.37 6.80 28.63
C TYR A 844 -37.28 5.81 27.48
N HIS A 845 -37.54 4.52 27.76
CA HIS A 845 -37.33 3.42 26.82
C HIS A 845 -38.41 2.36 27.00
N GLU A 846 -38.98 1.92 25.89
CA GLU A 846 -39.97 0.85 25.83
C GLU A 846 -39.48 -0.24 24.86
N MET A 847 -39.79 -1.50 25.19
CA MET A 847 -39.44 -2.65 24.37
C MET A 847 -40.67 -3.52 24.16
N ASN A 848 -40.92 -3.94 22.93
CA ASN A 848 -41.87 -5.01 22.67
C ASN A 848 -41.32 -6.02 21.66
N ASP A 849 -41.49 -7.29 21.99
CA ASP A 849 -41.12 -8.38 21.11
C ASP A 849 -42.33 -8.71 20.21
N SER A 850 -42.08 -8.83 18.91
CA SER A 850 -43.10 -9.15 17.92
C SER A 850 -42.60 -10.22 16.94
N PRO A 851 -43.48 -11.08 16.41
CA PRO A 851 -43.11 -12.00 15.36
C PRO A 851 -42.56 -11.25 14.14
N TRP A 852 -41.46 -11.76 13.60
CA TRP A 852 -40.75 -11.20 12.46
C TRP A 852 -40.59 -12.25 11.36
N LEU A 853 -39.75 -11.95 10.36
CA LEU A 853 -39.50 -12.85 9.23
C LEU A 853 -39.17 -14.28 9.70
N HIS A 854 -39.82 -15.25 9.03
CA HIS A 854 -39.64 -16.70 9.24
C HIS A 854 -39.80 -17.22 10.68
N GLY A 855 -40.68 -16.60 11.47
CA GLY A 855 -41.00 -17.08 12.81
C GLY A 855 -39.98 -16.71 13.88
N SER A 856 -39.01 -15.85 13.54
CA SER A 856 -38.14 -15.21 14.53
C SER A 856 -38.85 -14.12 15.32
N TRP A 857 -38.25 -13.70 16.41
CA TRP A 857 -38.75 -12.61 17.25
C TRP A 857 -37.92 -11.36 17.02
N TYR A 858 -38.56 -10.25 16.65
CA TYR A 858 -37.94 -8.92 16.58
C TYR A 858 -38.26 -8.14 17.85
N ARG A 859 -37.22 -7.64 18.52
CA ARG A 859 -37.35 -6.72 19.64
C ARG A 859 -37.35 -5.29 19.12
N MET A 860 -38.49 -4.65 19.15
CA MET A 860 -38.66 -3.27 18.73
C MET A 860 -38.33 -2.34 19.90
N HIS A 861 -37.28 -1.55 19.74
CA HIS A 861 -36.89 -0.53 20.71
C HIS A 861 -37.60 0.79 20.40
N ARG A 862 -38.00 1.51 21.47
CA ARG A 862 -38.52 2.87 21.36
C ARG A 862 -37.83 3.76 22.36
N PHE A 863 -37.26 4.87 21.90
CA PHE A 863 -36.60 5.86 22.74
C PHE A 863 -37.43 7.15 22.74
N ARG A 864 -37.71 7.66 23.94
CA ARG A 864 -38.48 8.88 24.12
C ARG A 864 -37.65 10.08 23.67
N THR A 865 -38.26 10.92 22.84
CA THR A 865 -37.63 12.15 22.33
C THR A 865 -38.44 13.38 22.72
N VAL A 866 -38.09 14.55 22.18
CA VAL A 866 -38.87 15.79 22.29
C VAL A 866 -40.19 15.75 21.49
N THR A 867 -40.32 14.78 20.58
CA THR A 867 -41.44 14.63 19.64
C THR A 867 -41.88 13.16 19.65
N THR A 868 -42.18 12.56 18.50
CA THR A 868 -42.44 11.11 18.36
C THR A 868 -41.21 10.25 18.72
N PRO A 869 -41.39 9.01 19.16
CA PRO A 869 -40.29 8.18 19.62
C PRO A 869 -39.42 7.69 18.46
N ILE A 870 -38.11 7.60 18.68
CA ILE A 870 -37.20 6.87 17.79
C ILE A 870 -37.56 5.40 17.90
N SER A 871 -37.88 4.75 16.77
CA SER A 871 -38.26 3.35 16.76
C SER A 871 -37.87 2.64 15.46
N GLY A 872 -38.06 1.32 15.42
CA GLY A 872 -37.86 0.51 14.23
C GLY A 872 -36.43 0.55 13.71
N LEU A 873 -36.30 0.55 12.38
CA LEU A 873 -35.01 0.52 11.70
C LEU A 873 -34.07 1.65 12.13
N THR A 874 -34.62 2.86 12.33
CA THR A 874 -33.86 4.02 12.82
C THR A 874 -33.22 3.71 14.17
N SER A 875 -33.97 3.08 15.08
CA SER A 875 -33.45 2.68 16.39
C SER A 875 -32.32 1.65 16.28
N ASP A 876 -32.44 0.66 15.40
CA ASP A 876 -31.42 -0.38 15.19
C ASP A 876 -30.11 0.18 14.65
N ILE A 877 -30.21 1.12 13.70
CA ILE A 877 -29.06 1.83 13.13
C ILE A 877 -28.37 2.65 14.22
N LEU A 878 -29.13 3.41 15.00
CA LEU A 878 -28.58 4.28 16.05
C LEU A 878 -27.94 3.48 17.19
N ILE A 879 -28.49 2.33 17.57
CA ILE A 879 -27.89 1.45 18.57
C ILE A 879 -26.50 1.01 18.09
N LEU A 880 -26.39 0.51 16.85
CA LEU A 880 -25.10 0.09 16.31
C LEU A 880 -24.11 1.27 16.24
N ALA A 881 -24.56 2.41 15.72
CA ALA A 881 -23.72 3.59 15.61
C ALA A 881 -23.22 4.09 16.98
N ALA A 882 -24.08 4.07 18.00
CA ALA A 882 -23.72 4.47 19.36
C ALA A 882 -22.72 3.48 19.99
N GLN A 883 -22.92 2.17 19.81
CA GLN A 883 -21.98 1.17 20.32
C GLN A 883 -20.57 1.33 19.72
N ILE A 884 -20.49 1.66 18.43
CA ILE A 884 -19.24 1.96 17.73
C ILE A 884 -18.63 3.26 18.28
N ALA A 885 -19.41 4.34 18.33
CA ALA A 885 -18.92 5.66 18.72
C ALA A 885 -18.37 5.71 20.17
N TYR A 886 -18.99 4.96 21.09
CA TYR A 886 -18.60 4.94 22.51
C TYR A 886 -17.84 3.67 22.93
N VAL A 887 -17.65 2.71 22.02
CA VAL A 887 -17.04 1.39 22.30
C VAL A 887 -17.67 0.73 23.55
N ARG A 888 -19.00 0.79 23.62
CA ARG A 888 -19.79 0.39 24.80
C ARG A 888 -21.05 -0.35 24.38
N ASN A 889 -21.50 -1.32 25.17
CA ASN A 889 -22.79 -1.99 24.97
C ASN A 889 -23.97 -1.16 25.52
N THR A 890 -25.19 -1.54 25.16
CA THR A 890 -26.43 -0.96 25.71
C THR A 890 -26.64 -1.39 27.16
N ASP A 891 -27.23 -0.53 27.98
CA ASP A 891 -27.58 -0.84 29.38
C ASP A 891 -28.84 -1.73 29.49
N TYR A 892 -29.51 -1.95 28.36
CA TYR A 892 -30.67 -2.82 28.20
C TYR A 892 -30.38 -3.95 27.22
N GLU A 893 -31.21 -5.00 27.24
CA GLU A 893 -31.09 -6.13 26.32
C GLU A 893 -31.50 -5.76 24.89
N ARG A 894 -30.53 -5.75 23.97
CA ARG A 894 -30.72 -5.40 22.55
C ARG A 894 -31.58 -6.41 21.77
N TYR A 895 -31.60 -7.68 22.14
CA TYR A 895 -32.18 -8.73 21.30
C TYR A 895 -33.24 -9.52 22.06
N ALA A 896 -34.29 -9.95 21.35
CA ALA A 896 -35.25 -10.91 21.87
C ALA A 896 -34.58 -12.29 22.08
N LYS A 897 -35.21 -13.15 22.90
CA LYS A 897 -34.79 -14.55 23.00
C LYS A 897 -35.01 -15.22 21.64
N ASP A 898 -33.98 -15.88 21.11
CA ASP A 898 -33.95 -16.46 19.76
C ASP A 898 -34.07 -15.42 18.61
N HIS A 899 -33.67 -14.17 18.87
CA HIS A 899 -33.60 -13.12 17.85
C HIS A 899 -32.54 -13.44 16.81
N VAL A 900 -32.88 -13.10 15.58
CA VAL A 900 -32.02 -13.30 14.41
C VAL A 900 -31.39 -11.96 14.10
N THR A 901 -30.06 -11.90 14.17
CA THR A 901 -29.30 -10.67 14.03
C THR A 901 -29.55 -10.01 12.65
N PRO A 902 -29.40 -8.68 12.52
CA PRO A 902 -29.76 -7.95 11.29
C PRO A 902 -29.16 -8.52 10.00
N ASP A 903 -27.96 -9.09 10.08
CA ASP A 903 -27.25 -9.83 9.02
C ASP A 903 -28.01 -11.07 8.52
N ILE A 904 -28.62 -11.85 9.42
CA ILE A 904 -29.41 -13.03 9.05
C ILE A 904 -30.82 -12.59 8.58
N GLY A 905 -31.41 -11.56 9.19
CA GLY A 905 -32.71 -10.99 8.79
C GLY A 905 -32.70 -10.41 7.37
N LEU A 906 -31.57 -9.87 6.91
CA LEU A 906 -31.35 -9.43 5.53
C LEU A 906 -31.48 -10.59 4.54
N GLY A 907 -30.91 -11.75 4.88
CA GLY A 907 -31.05 -12.94 4.05
C GLY A 907 -32.48 -13.39 3.84
N TRP A 908 -33.24 -13.45 4.92
CA TRP A 908 -34.61 -13.92 4.90
C TRP A 908 -35.57 -13.02 4.12
N ALA A 909 -35.36 -11.71 4.15
CA ALA A 909 -36.13 -10.78 3.34
C ALA A 909 -35.87 -10.95 1.84
N MET A 910 -34.61 -11.26 1.48
CA MET A 910 -34.21 -11.52 0.09
C MET A 910 -34.81 -12.83 -0.42
N GLU A 911 -34.83 -13.90 0.38
CA GLU A 911 -35.46 -15.18 0.05
C GLU A 911 -36.92 -15.03 -0.36
N GLN A 912 -37.74 -14.38 0.48
CA GLN A 912 -39.16 -14.25 0.17
C GLN A 912 -39.42 -13.29 -1.00
N HIS A 913 -38.52 -12.36 -1.31
CA HIS A 913 -38.64 -11.55 -2.52
C HIS A 913 -38.41 -12.39 -3.78
N VAL A 914 -37.41 -13.28 -3.74
CA VAL A 914 -37.13 -14.24 -4.83
C VAL A 914 -38.28 -15.24 -5.00
N GLU A 915 -38.88 -15.71 -3.91
CA GLU A 915 -40.06 -16.60 -3.92
C GLU A 915 -41.30 -15.93 -4.54
N ASN A 916 -41.55 -14.66 -4.16
CA ASN A 916 -42.66 -13.86 -4.69
C ASN A 916 -42.46 -13.48 -6.17
N ALA A 917 -41.22 -13.22 -6.58
CA ALA A 917 -40.88 -12.98 -7.98
C ALA A 917 -41.09 -14.24 -8.85
N ARG A 918 -40.72 -15.42 -8.33
CA ARG A 918 -40.94 -16.72 -9.00
C ARG A 918 -42.43 -17.05 -9.17
N THR A 919 -43.25 -16.77 -8.16
CA THR A 919 -44.71 -16.99 -8.22
C THR A 919 -45.41 -15.98 -9.13
N ALA A 920 -44.95 -14.72 -9.19
CA ALA A 920 -45.48 -13.72 -10.12
C ALA A 920 -45.14 -14.00 -11.59
N SER A 921 -44.08 -14.78 -11.87
CA SER A 921 -43.67 -15.19 -13.22
C SER A 921 -44.29 -16.50 -13.73
N GLN A 922 -45.24 -17.11 -13.00
CA GLN A 922 -46.02 -18.21 -13.56
C GLN A 922 -47.07 -17.66 -14.56
N PRO A 923 -47.06 -18.08 -15.83
CA PRO A 923 -48.06 -17.62 -16.79
C PRO A 923 -49.45 -18.12 -16.36
N GLN A 924 -50.44 -17.22 -16.30
CA GLN A 924 -51.84 -17.66 -16.21
C GLN A 924 -52.16 -18.57 -17.41
N PRO A 925 -52.93 -19.65 -17.22
CA PRO A 925 -53.33 -20.49 -18.33
C PRO A 925 -54.18 -19.66 -19.30
N LEU A 926 -53.74 -19.57 -20.56
CA LEU A 926 -54.48 -18.95 -21.64
C LEU A 926 -55.86 -19.65 -21.79
N PRO A 927 -56.96 -18.90 -21.99
CA PRO A 927 -58.25 -19.52 -22.29
C PRO A 927 -58.14 -20.29 -23.61
N SER A 928 -58.66 -21.50 -23.64
CA SER A 928 -58.68 -22.37 -24.82
C SER A 928 -59.35 -21.65 -26.00
N ALA A 929 -58.59 -21.47 -27.08
CA ALA A 929 -59.06 -20.91 -28.34
C ALA A 929 -59.92 -21.94 -29.10
N GLU A 930 -61.19 -22.05 -28.70
CA GLU A 930 -62.28 -22.42 -29.59
C GLU A 930 -63.39 -21.39 -29.41
N SER A 931 -63.41 -20.38 -30.28
CA SER A 931 -64.63 -19.84 -30.92
C SER A 931 -64.38 -18.45 -31.51
N HIS A 932 -64.95 -18.27 -32.71
CA HIS A 932 -65.20 -17.00 -33.41
C HIS A 932 -64.07 -16.36 -34.23
N ILE A 933 -63.92 -16.93 -35.43
CA ILE A 933 -63.90 -16.14 -36.66
C ILE A 933 -65.28 -15.48 -36.79
N GLU A 934 -65.36 -14.15 -36.79
CA GLU A 934 -66.38 -13.37 -37.50
C GLU A 934 -66.01 -11.87 -37.49
N GLY A 935 -66.03 -11.22 -38.65
CA GLY A 935 -66.22 -9.77 -38.75
C GLY A 935 -65.00 -8.93 -39.16
N LEU A 936 -64.76 -8.87 -40.47
CA LEU A 936 -64.18 -7.71 -41.16
C LEU A 936 -65.15 -6.51 -41.14
N ALA A 937 -64.59 -5.30 -41.32
CA ALA A 937 -65.21 -3.98 -41.61
C ALA A 937 -65.55 -3.12 -40.38
N ASP A 938 -64.74 -2.11 -40.08
CA ASP A 938 -64.72 -0.76 -40.68
C ASP A 938 -63.48 0.03 -40.25
#